data_AF-A0A532U561-F1
#
_entry.id   AF-A0A532U561-F1
#
_cell.length_a   1.000
_cell.length_b   1.000
_cell.length_c   1.000
_cell.angle_alpha   90.00
_cell.angle_beta   90.00
_cell.angle_gamma   90.00
#
_symmetry.space_group_name_H-M   'P 1'
#
loop_
_entity.id
_entity.type
_entity.pdbx_description
1 polymer ?
#
loop_
_entity_poly.entity_id
_entity_poly.type
_entity_poly.pdbx_seq_one_letter_code
_entity_poly.pdbx_strand_id
1 'polypeptide(L)'
;MTTFEEFITRPISNKVALLEVEPGLELTSWTLDSGYIYYAPFNETLLNESAIISQVKETGSALTSKSSMAEMVQGSWYHDAEAGRLYVWCSDDGNPSAKVIIAHFMVYFATEARIFNAHYYQPRIPEGGISLTAAGDQIDSGELTLLNGDGWFDTRMTRWLWRGTSAKLLLGGDDLVHADYEKLCHLRVQGLSWEDAAVRMSIKGMKVEWRKKLPINEFYTAEEILRPNGNGNYTTWDGDYQDVDEAEADGDASCIRTDAGGLPRESFAMHNGSIPDGAKIEYLALYIRGRKEIDDDGRIRFLLRIGTMDYIKYPGNRWDTKYQTKVYVWPVNPATGSAWTRSEIDALEVGVEGDKKVEGQALRVTQVYVVVSYAVMREFDEGKPMPILYGEGELTPVLVNNQYKKGKFQVADPSVQTLKEIVWVRYEGVELPSDKLEKNLDQCCFAIESSWSGTVEDPANVRVRVKGSKRSDIPGESSTDMITCASDILRHLCQRVLGYSAEELDLTSFSDSRSAAQPCVLFLSRLVYVEDAINWLRQSVKGIFGQNREGKVYFKLWNEDASNAIAIDCDREALEFSVLERGGPVCERAICKYRRDADTEKWLWESARDDALKYRYSQREIGAFETALASKGNAEALAYEFLQSHREPITECEVVVKLQAAKIEVGDKVKLTRSRAPYESGGWTEKVFQVKAVQREPGNRVRLLLEPNLPCLDFQLTGFEEAENPDMHDGMQRALAVFDKDNQEVKASRVVAGSIKQDEALRKDSISTVQVPANSARAVAHGQAYPVHFCVSMYSSGDQNIYELKSFNDLTDFLTGWKIVVFCTGIMPHLENDGYMEAADTNAWTAMNDALLSKVNSPVHGGNKALKVEIGAGKTYGMARQEIDVTPGPSGSASVFSWRVWARNGNATSVKLIARYYDGTWKYLATDSTSETGEYVELTLLRKSVPAGTTKLIIDLEVEGSAGQYGYVDDVKVSSPDSSVVIKQINGTTKDFKVRAFLEQAGS
;
A
#
# COMPACT_ATOMS: atom_id res chain seq x y z
N MET A 1 10.49 45.89 2.27
CA MET A 1 10.60 44.44 2.03
C MET A 1 9.41 44.09 1.18
N THR A 2 9.63 43.38 0.09
CA THR A 2 8.56 42.91 -0.80
C THR A 2 7.97 41.66 -0.16
N THR A 3 6.65 41.49 -0.13
CA THR A 3 6.07 40.20 0.29
C THR A 3 6.10 39.19 -0.86
N PHE A 4 5.95 37.89 -0.60
CA PHE A 4 5.77 36.90 -1.67
C PHE A 4 4.60 37.26 -2.60
N GLU A 5 3.51 37.80 -2.04
CA GLU A 5 2.30 38.25 -2.76
C GLU A 5 2.60 39.41 -3.73
N GLU A 6 3.40 40.38 -3.30
CA GLU A 6 3.90 41.48 -4.16
C GLU A 6 4.93 40.99 -5.19
N PHE A 7 5.70 39.94 -4.87
CA PHE A 7 6.69 39.36 -5.76
C PHE A 7 6.05 38.59 -6.93
N ILE A 8 5.05 37.73 -6.67
CA ILE A 8 4.37 36.93 -7.71
C ILE A 8 3.49 37.76 -8.64
N THR A 9 3.12 38.99 -8.25
CA THR A 9 2.29 39.90 -9.06
C THR A 9 3.10 40.81 -10.00
N ARG A 10 4.43 40.75 -9.96
CA ARG A 10 5.30 41.52 -10.86
C ARG A 10 5.28 40.97 -12.30
N PRO A 11 5.24 41.82 -13.34
CA PRO A 11 5.31 41.37 -14.75
C PRO A 11 6.63 40.68 -15.12
N ILE A 12 7.71 41.01 -14.41
CA ILE A 12 9.03 40.37 -14.53
C ILE A 12 9.55 40.18 -13.11
N SER A 13 9.82 38.93 -12.74
CA SER A 13 10.41 38.56 -11.46
C SER A 13 11.35 37.36 -11.66
N ASN A 14 12.58 37.46 -11.13
CA ASN A 14 13.52 36.35 -11.14
C ASN A 14 13.12 35.34 -10.07
N LYS A 15 12.90 34.07 -10.47
CA LYS A 15 12.29 33.04 -9.62
C LYS A 15 13.34 32.12 -9.04
N VAL A 16 13.76 32.44 -7.83
CA VAL A 16 14.70 31.61 -7.07
C VAL A 16 13.91 30.52 -6.34
N ALA A 17 14.02 29.28 -6.81
CA ALA A 17 13.66 28.11 -6.03
C ALA A 17 14.82 27.71 -5.10
N LEU A 18 14.49 27.40 -3.85
CA LEU A 18 15.38 26.84 -2.82
C LEU A 18 14.91 25.42 -2.48
N LEU A 19 15.86 24.52 -2.23
CA LEU A 19 15.64 23.14 -1.83
C LEU A 19 16.49 22.83 -0.60
N GLU A 20 15.84 22.52 0.51
CA GLU A 20 16.48 22.06 1.75
C GLU A 20 16.22 20.54 1.85
N VAL A 21 17.27 19.71 1.90
CA VAL A 21 17.15 18.23 2.02
C VAL A 21 17.85 17.76 3.29
N GLU A 22 17.36 16.68 3.91
CA GLU A 22 17.87 16.14 5.17
C GLU A 22 18.45 14.71 5.07
N PRO A 23 19.54 14.50 4.29
CA PRO A 23 20.24 13.21 4.23
C PRO A 23 20.70 12.74 5.62
N GLY A 24 20.73 11.41 5.79
CA GLY A 24 21.43 10.76 6.89
C GLY A 24 22.85 10.33 6.47
N LEU A 25 23.76 10.23 7.43
CA LEU A 25 25.05 9.54 7.30
C LEU A 25 25.14 8.51 8.43
N GLU A 26 25.35 7.24 8.07
CA GLU A 26 25.66 6.20 9.03
C GLU A 26 27.11 6.33 9.50
N LEU A 27 27.32 6.20 10.82
CA LEU A 27 28.59 6.44 11.47
C LEU A 27 29.14 5.13 12.04
N THR A 28 30.14 4.58 11.35
CA THR A 28 30.71 3.25 11.61
C THR A 28 32.09 3.28 12.26
N SER A 29 32.73 4.45 12.36
CA SER A 29 34.07 4.62 12.92
C SER A 29 34.01 5.44 14.21
N TRP A 30 34.35 4.82 15.33
CA TRP A 30 34.19 5.38 16.67
C TRP A 30 35.49 5.33 17.47
N THR A 31 35.78 6.43 18.17
CA THR A 31 36.91 6.53 19.12
C THR A 31 36.34 6.93 20.49
N LEU A 32 36.77 6.27 21.56
CA LEU A 32 36.41 6.67 22.93
C LEU A 32 37.11 7.99 23.27
N ASP A 33 36.37 8.97 23.78
CA ASP A 33 36.92 10.21 24.34
C ASP A 33 37.12 10.06 25.84
N SER A 34 36.03 9.85 26.58
CA SER A 34 36.03 9.78 28.03
C SER A 34 34.76 9.10 28.58
N GLY A 35 34.92 8.22 29.57
CA GLY A 35 33.79 7.52 30.21
C GLY A 35 33.01 6.63 29.24
N TYR A 36 31.81 7.07 28.88
CA TYR A 36 30.92 6.44 27.88
C TYR A 36 30.69 7.32 26.64
N ILE A 37 31.41 8.45 26.54
CA ILE A 37 31.33 9.38 25.41
C ILE A 37 32.34 8.94 24.34
N TYR A 38 31.83 8.60 23.17
CA TYR A 38 32.61 8.29 21.97
C TYR A 38 32.44 9.42 20.96
N TYR A 39 33.34 9.51 19.97
CA TYR A 39 33.17 10.36 18.81
C TYR A 39 33.41 9.64 17.49
N ALA A 40 32.71 10.10 16.46
CA ALA A 40 32.98 9.79 15.07
C ALA A 40 33.56 11.04 14.37
N PRO A 41 34.48 10.88 13.40
CA PRO A 41 34.92 11.99 12.56
C PRO A 41 33.75 12.47 11.68
N PHE A 42 33.38 13.74 11.82
CA PHE A 42 32.30 14.39 11.10
C PHE A 42 32.84 15.70 10.52
N ASN A 43 33.76 15.59 9.56
CA ASN A 43 34.55 16.73 9.08
C ASN A 43 33.92 17.44 7.88
N GLU A 44 34.07 18.77 7.86
CA GLU A 44 33.48 19.67 6.86
C GLU A 44 33.91 19.34 5.42
N THR A 45 35.07 18.72 5.22
CA THR A 45 35.53 18.27 3.89
C THR A 45 34.62 17.24 3.23
N LEU A 46 33.80 16.50 3.99
CA LEU A 46 32.77 15.61 3.44
C LEU A 46 31.47 16.35 3.09
N LEU A 47 31.27 17.57 3.59
CA LEU A 47 29.96 18.21 3.72
C LEU A 47 29.87 19.60 3.07
N ASN A 48 31.02 20.26 2.86
CA ASN A 48 31.20 21.70 2.75
C ASN A 48 30.87 22.44 4.08
N GLU A 49 31.33 23.69 4.20
CA GLU A 49 31.34 24.56 5.40
C GLU A 49 29.94 24.97 5.93
N SER A 50 28.87 24.24 5.60
CA SER A 50 27.49 24.67 5.83
C SER A 50 26.48 23.56 6.11
N ALA A 51 26.91 22.33 6.36
CA ALA A 51 25.99 21.26 6.78
C ALA A 51 25.80 21.29 8.31
N ILE A 52 24.55 21.39 8.75
CA ILE A 52 24.19 21.41 10.17
C ILE A 52 23.50 20.09 10.50
N ILE A 53 24.02 19.37 11.51
CA ILE A 53 23.37 18.18 12.05
C ILE A 53 22.04 18.60 12.67
N SER A 54 20.94 18.11 12.12
CA SER A 54 19.59 18.34 12.62
C SER A 54 19.23 17.37 13.75
N GLN A 55 19.66 16.11 13.63
CA GLN A 55 19.31 15.05 14.56
C GLN A 55 20.30 13.89 14.47
N VAL A 56 20.57 13.23 15.60
CA VAL A 56 21.27 11.93 15.63
C VAL A 56 20.29 10.86 16.11
N LYS A 57 20.34 9.68 15.52
CA LYS A 57 19.51 8.52 15.88
C LYS A 57 20.38 7.32 16.26
N GLU A 58 20.04 6.67 17.36
CA GLU A 58 20.54 5.34 17.75
C GLU A 58 19.45 4.31 17.47
N THR A 59 19.71 3.38 16.53
CA THR A 59 18.77 2.30 16.15
C THR A 59 17.36 2.84 15.85
N GLY A 60 17.29 3.96 15.12
CA GLY A 60 16.07 4.68 14.77
C GLY A 60 15.52 5.64 15.84
N SER A 61 15.93 5.53 17.11
CA SER A 61 15.49 6.42 18.20
C SER A 61 16.33 7.69 18.26
N ALA A 62 15.69 8.86 18.32
CA ALA A 62 16.40 10.15 18.36
C ALA A 62 17.13 10.37 19.69
N LEU A 63 18.40 10.79 19.61
CA LEU A 63 19.23 11.19 20.74
C LEU A 63 19.04 12.69 21.05
N THR A 64 19.20 13.07 22.32
CA THR A 64 19.05 14.46 22.78
C THR A 64 20.26 15.31 22.38
N SER A 65 20.06 16.44 21.71
CA SER A 65 21.16 17.38 21.40
C SER A 65 21.63 18.14 22.64
N LYS A 66 22.94 18.44 22.71
CA LYS A 66 23.60 19.22 23.78
C LYS A 66 24.38 20.40 23.20
N SER A 67 24.60 21.45 24.01
CA SER A 67 25.34 22.64 23.57
C SER A 67 26.85 22.55 23.80
N SER A 68 27.29 21.65 24.67
CA SER A 68 28.72 21.37 24.91
C SER A 68 28.94 19.96 25.47
N MET A 69 30.20 19.49 25.40
CA MET A 69 30.64 18.23 26.01
C MET A 69 30.25 18.10 27.48
N ALA A 70 30.31 19.18 28.25
CA ALA A 70 30.03 19.18 29.69
C ALA A 70 28.56 18.92 30.04
N GLU A 71 27.66 18.98 29.06
CA GLU A 71 26.22 18.68 29.22
C GLU A 71 25.85 17.25 28.75
N MET A 72 26.81 16.48 28.23
CA MET A 72 26.59 15.12 27.74
C MET A 72 26.13 14.19 28.88
N VAL A 73 25.10 13.41 28.56
CA VAL A 73 24.48 12.39 29.42
C VAL A 73 24.10 11.17 28.57
N GLN A 74 23.72 10.06 29.20
CA GLN A 74 23.16 8.89 28.53
C GLN A 74 22.02 9.27 27.56
N GLY A 75 22.04 8.75 26.34
CA GLY A 75 21.07 9.06 25.29
C GLY A 75 21.20 10.46 24.66
N SER A 76 22.41 11.00 24.54
CA SER A 76 22.64 12.36 24.01
C SER A 76 23.85 12.50 23.06
N TRP A 77 23.88 13.61 22.32
CA TRP A 77 24.92 13.95 21.35
C TRP A 77 25.32 15.42 21.38
N TYR A 78 26.55 15.70 20.94
CA TYR A 78 27.12 17.04 20.81
C TYR A 78 27.99 17.12 19.54
N HIS A 79 27.85 18.17 18.74
CA HIS A 79 28.67 18.39 17.55
C HIS A 79 29.73 19.47 17.82
N ASP A 80 30.99 19.06 17.82
CA ASP A 80 32.14 19.96 17.83
C ASP A 80 32.55 20.25 16.38
N ALA A 81 32.02 21.35 15.84
CA ALA A 81 32.30 21.77 14.47
C ALA A 81 33.77 22.19 14.29
N GLU A 82 34.39 22.83 15.29
CA GLU A 82 35.80 23.29 15.21
C GLU A 82 36.78 22.11 15.19
N ALA A 83 36.46 21.02 15.91
CA ALA A 83 37.22 19.78 15.85
C ALA A 83 36.81 18.84 14.70
N GLY A 84 35.67 19.09 14.02
CA GLY A 84 35.08 18.20 13.01
C GLY A 84 34.65 16.84 13.58
N ARG A 85 33.97 16.83 14.73
CA ARG A 85 33.63 15.63 15.50
C ARG A 85 32.19 15.61 15.97
N LEU A 86 31.52 14.48 15.78
CA LEU A 86 30.25 14.20 16.43
C LEU A 86 30.47 13.30 17.64
N TYR A 87 30.16 13.82 18.82
CA TYR A 87 30.21 13.12 20.10
C TYR A 87 28.85 12.50 20.44
N VAL A 88 28.85 11.26 20.91
CA VAL A 88 27.66 10.46 21.25
C VAL A 88 27.89 9.70 22.56
N TRP A 89 26.87 9.69 23.41
CA TRP A 89 26.73 8.79 24.55
C TRP A 89 25.43 8.01 24.36
N CYS A 90 25.56 6.70 24.10
CA CYS A 90 24.44 5.80 23.79
C CYS A 90 23.40 5.72 24.92
N SER A 91 22.22 5.20 24.59
CA SER A 91 21.07 5.04 25.49
C SER A 91 21.26 4.04 26.63
N ASP A 92 22.27 3.17 26.55
CA ASP A 92 22.52 2.05 27.48
C ASP A 92 23.98 1.97 27.98
N ASP A 93 24.75 3.06 27.88
CA ASP A 93 26.20 3.13 28.12
C ASP A 93 27.05 2.21 27.19
N GLY A 94 26.43 1.57 26.21
CA GLY A 94 27.09 0.69 25.25
C GLY A 94 27.98 1.43 24.24
N ASN A 95 28.93 0.70 23.64
CA ASN A 95 29.75 1.22 22.55
C ASN A 95 28.88 1.44 21.29
N PRO A 96 28.86 2.65 20.68
CA PRO A 96 28.09 2.91 19.46
C PRO A 96 28.49 2.04 18.26
N SER A 97 29.67 1.41 18.25
CA SER A 97 30.03 0.42 17.21
C SER A 97 29.19 -0.87 17.25
N ALA A 98 28.38 -1.07 18.30
CA ALA A 98 27.40 -2.16 18.41
C ALA A 98 25.95 -1.66 18.14
N LYS A 99 25.80 -0.46 17.58
CA LYS A 99 24.51 0.21 17.31
C LYS A 99 24.52 0.76 15.87
N VAL A 100 23.34 0.95 15.29
CA VAL A 100 23.21 1.74 14.05
C VAL A 100 23.06 3.20 14.45
N ILE A 101 24.13 3.99 14.32
CA ILE A 101 24.10 5.44 14.59
C ILE A 101 24.02 6.20 13.27
N ILE A 102 22.97 7.01 13.11
CA ILE A 102 22.75 7.84 11.91
C ILE A 102 22.67 9.32 12.32
N ALA A 103 23.55 10.14 11.77
CA ALA A 103 23.47 11.59 11.86
C ALA A 103 22.73 12.16 10.64
N HIS A 104 21.58 12.78 10.87
CA HIS A 104 20.86 13.58 9.88
C HIS A 104 21.38 15.01 9.88
N PHE A 105 21.51 15.60 8.69
CA PHE A 105 21.99 16.97 8.52
C PHE A 105 21.33 17.64 7.33
N MET A 106 21.19 18.96 7.39
CA MET A 106 20.61 19.75 6.31
C MET A 106 21.65 20.03 5.22
N VAL A 107 21.24 19.90 3.96
CA VAL A 107 21.96 20.38 2.78
C VAL A 107 21.07 21.31 1.95
N TYR A 108 21.68 22.35 1.39
CA TYR A 108 20.98 23.50 0.81
C TYR A 108 21.35 23.68 -0.67
N PHE A 109 20.37 23.53 -1.54
CA PHE A 109 20.49 23.75 -2.98
C PHE A 109 19.54 24.86 -3.43
N ALA A 110 19.88 25.51 -4.53
CA ALA A 110 19.04 26.53 -5.15
C ALA A 110 19.27 26.57 -6.66
N THR A 111 18.41 27.33 -7.33
CA THR A 111 18.56 27.72 -8.75
C THR A 111 19.69 28.73 -8.96
N GLU A 112 19.93 29.59 -7.97
CA GLU A 112 21.08 30.49 -7.93
C GLU A 112 21.74 30.51 -6.55
N ALA A 113 23.01 30.90 -6.49
CA ALA A 113 23.76 31.00 -5.25
C ALA A 113 23.14 32.05 -4.31
N ARG A 114 22.79 31.67 -3.08
CA ARG A 114 22.24 32.55 -2.04
C ARG A 114 22.82 32.21 -0.67
N ILE A 115 22.83 33.16 0.25
CA ILE A 115 23.17 32.95 1.67
C ILE A 115 21.98 33.42 2.51
N PHE A 116 21.41 32.51 3.29
CA PHE A 116 20.32 32.80 4.22
C PHE A 116 20.58 32.11 5.56
N ASN A 117 20.38 32.81 6.68
CA ASN A 117 20.58 32.28 8.04
C ASN A 117 21.98 31.65 8.27
N ALA A 118 23.01 32.19 7.59
CA ALA A 118 24.37 31.66 7.50
C ALA A 118 24.54 30.30 6.76
N HIS A 119 23.50 29.80 6.08
CA HIS A 119 23.59 28.64 5.20
C HIS A 119 23.84 29.08 3.75
N TYR A 120 24.77 28.41 3.06
CA TYR A 120 25.05 28.64 1.64
C TYR A 120 24.24 27.68 0.76
N TYR A 121 23.31 28.24 -0.02
CA TYR A 121 22.48 27.51 -0.97
C TYR A 121 23.24 27.38 -2.29
N GLN A 122 23.65 26.15 -2.63
CA GLN A 122 24.49 25.90 -3.79
C GLN A 122 23.67 25.98 -5.10
N PRO A 123 24.16 26.66 -6.16
CA PRO A 123 23.48 26.76 -7.45
C PRO A 123 23.53 25.42 -8.22
N ARG A 124 22.69 24.47 -7.83
CA ARG A 124 22.64 23.11 -8.39
C ARG A 124 21.31 22.74 -9.02
N ILE A 125 20.23 23.49 -8.80
CA ILE A 125 18.97 23.25 -9.50
C ILE A 125 19.07 23.93 -10.88
N PRO A 126 19.06 23.21 -12.01
CA PRO A 126 19.06 23.84 -13.33
C PRO A 126 17.70 24.47 -13.63
N GLU A 127 17.65 25.37 -14.63
CA GLU A 127 16.38 25.83 -15.17
C GLU A 127 15.55 24.64 -15.69
N GLY A 128 14.27 24.57 -15.31
CA GLY A 128 13.42 23.41 -15.57
C GLY A 128 13.71 22.16 -14.72
N GLY A 129 14.70 22.20 -13.82
CA GLY A 129 15.09 21.08 -12.95
C GLY A 129 14.09 20.72 -11.83
N ILE A 130 12.88 21.25 -11.86
CA ILE A 130 11.80 21.00 -10.90
C ILE A 130 10.55 20.63 -11.69
N SER A 131 10.12 19.37 -11.61
CA SER A 131 8.89 18.88 -12.22
C SER A 131 7.96 18.34 -11.13
N LEU A 132 6.83 19.01 -10.90
CA LEU A 132 5.89 18.68 -9.80
C LEU A 132 4.52 18.28 -10.35
N THR A 133 3.97 17.20 -9.80
CA THR A 133 2.64 16.67 -10.10
C THR A 133 1.72 16.98 -8.92
N ALA A 134 0.71 17.81 -9.14
CA ALA A 134 -0.34 18.08 -8.17
C ALA A 134 -1.49 17.06 -8.26
N ALA A 135 -2.07 16.71 -7.11
CA ALA A 135 -3.29 15.91 -6.98
C ALA A 135 -4.32 16.72 -6.17
N GLY A 136 -5.06 17.59 -6.86
CA GLY A 136 -5.84 18.65 -6.21
C GLY A 136 -4.93 19.78 -5.71
N ASP A 137 -5.27 20.38 -4.57
CA ASP A 137 -4.55 21.54 -4.00
C ASP A 137 -3.14 21.23 -3.44
N GLN A 138 -2.62 20.01 -3.62
CA GLN A 138 -1.35 19.57 -3.03
C GLN A 138 -0.46 18.84 -4.04
N ILE A 139 0.86 19.04 -3.92
CA ILE A 139 1.89 18.34 -4.68
C ILE A 139 2.04 16.92 -4.12
N ASP A 140 1.69 15.92 -4.93
CA ASP A 140 1.67 14.49 -4.55
C ASP A 140 2.93 13.76 -5.00
N SER A 141 3.58 14.20 -6.07
CA SER A 141 4.84 13.62 -6.55
C SER A 141 5.62 14.58 -7.44
N GLY A 142 6.86 14.23 -7.78
CA GLY A 142 7.66 14.98 -8.73
C GLY A 142 9.06 14.39 -8.95
N GLU A 143 9.85 15.11 -9.73
CA GLU A 143 11.27 14.87 -9.96
C GLU A 143 12.05 16.19 -9.77
N LEU A 144 13.12 16.14 -8.98
CA LEU A 144 14.10 17.22 -8.84
C LEU A 144 15.39 16.78 -9.52
N THR A 145 15.88 17.57 -10.47
CA THR A 145 17.21 17.38 -11.07
C THR A 145 18.21 18.32 -10.39
N LEU A 146 19.39 17.80 -10.05
CA LEU A 146 20.50 18.55 -9.46
C LEU A 146 21.77 18.32 -10.28
N LEU A 147 22.52 19.39 -10.56
CA LEU A 147 23.76 19.37 -11.35
C LEU A 147 24.90 18.65 -10.60
N ASN A 148 25.50 17.67 -11.28
CA ASN A 148 26.61 16.85 -10.79
C ASN A 148 27.89 16.96 -11.64
N GLY A 149 27.95 17.85 -12.64
CA GLY A 149 29.10 17.96 -13.57
C GLY A 149 30.46 18.35 -12.95
N ASP A 150 30.53 18.49 -11.62
CA ASP A 150 31.75 18.66 -10.81
C ASP A 150 32.06 17.44 -9.90
N GLY A 151 31.32 16.34 -10.03
CA GLY A 151 31.46 15.11 -9.25
C GLY A 151 31.01 15.21 -7.78
N TRP A 152 30.32 16.30 -7.39
CA TRP A 152 29.99 16.55 -5.98
C TRP A 152 29.15 15.43 -5.35
N PHE A 153 28.25 14.81 -6.11
CA PHE A 153 27.39 13.75 -5.60
C PHE A 153 28.05 12.37 -5.59
N ASP A 154 29.12 12.11 -6.35
CA ASP A 154 29.64 10.76 -6.63
C ASP A 154 30.00 9.97 -5.35
N THR A 155 30.67 10.63 -4.40
CA THR A 155 31.02 10.05 -3.08
C THR A 155 29.87 10.17 -2.05
N ARG A 156 28.86 11.00 -2.33
CA ARG A 156 27.75 11.31 -1.40
C ARG A 156 26.52 10.44 -1.66
N MET A 157 26.27 10.02 -2.89
CA MET A 157 25.18 9.09 -3.27
C MET A 157 25.41 7.67 -2.73
N THR A 158 26.67 7.29 -2.54
CA THR A 158 27.07 5.97 -2.01
C THR A 158 27.24 5.94 -0.49
N ARG A 159 27.47 7.09 0.15
CA ARG A 159 27.71 7.19 1.61
C ARG A 159 26.56 7.79 2.41
N TRP A 160 25.62 8.50 1.80
CA TRP A 160 24.51 9.14 2.51
C TRP A 160 23.19 8.41 2.26
N LEU A 161 22.42 8.28 3.33
CA LEU A 161 21.06 7.76 3.35
C LEU A 161 20.11 8.85 2.83
N TRP A 162 19.97 8.91 1.51
CA TRP A 162 19.12 9.89 0.81
C TRP A 162 17.64 9.48 0.72
N ARG A 163 17.30 8.18 0.75
CA ARG A 163 15.91 7.71 0.59
C ARG A 163 15.13 7.81 1.89
N GLY A 164 13.86 8.21 1.81
CA GLY A 164 12.97 8.43 2.96
C GLY A 164 13.21 9.75 3.71
N THR A 165 14.16 10.57 3.26
CA THR A 165 14.56 11.85 3.90
C THR A 165 13.55 12.95 3.63
N SER A 166 13.54 13.97 4.49
CA SER A 166 12.73 15.18 4.27
C SER A 166 13.32 16.06 3.17
N ALA A 167 12.46 16.68 2.35
CA ALA A 167 12.81 17.62 1.30
C ALA A 167 11.81 18.78 1.28
N LYS A 168 12.27 19.99 1.57
CA LYS A 168 11.48 21.23 1.60
C LYS A 168 11.81 22.03 0.35
N LEU A 169 10.80 22.32 -0.48
CA LEU A 169 10.95 23.21 -1.63
C LEU A 169 10.29 24.55 -1.32
N LEU A 170 11.04 25.63 -1.47
CA LEU A 170 10.58 27.01 -1.29
C LEU A 170 10.76 27.79 -2.59
N LEU A 171 9.91 28.79 -2.81
CA LEU A 171 9.97 29.69 -3.96
C LEU A 171 9.98 31.14 -3.50
N GLY A 172 10.81 31.94 -4.16
CA GLY A 172 10.91 33.37 -3.94
C GLY A 172 11.72 34.03 -5.05
N GLY A 173 12.48 35.06 -4.70
CA GLY A 173 13.34 35.77 -5.63
C GLY A 173 14.32 36.72 -4.94
N ASP A 174 15.00 37.51 -5.75
CA ASP A 174 16.25 38.19 -5.41
C ASP A 174 16.13 39.26 -4.31
N ASP A 175 14.95 39.85 -4.14
CA ASP A 175 14.67 40.89 -3.15
C ASP A 175 13.82 40.43 -1.94
N LEU A 176 13.60 39.11 -1.82
CA LEU A 176 12.96 38.49 -0.65
C LEU A 176 14.01 38.03 0.37
N VAL A 177 13.72 38.17 1.66
CA VAL A 177 14.47 37.46 2.71
C VAL A 177 13.89 36.05 2.87
N HIS A 178 14.65 35.08 3.42
CA HIS A 178 14.21 33.67 3.56
C HIS A 178 12.85 33.50 4.28
N ALA A 179 12.52 34.38 5.22
CA ALA A 179 11.21 34.39 5.89
C ALA A 179 10.02 34.79 4.99
N ASP A 180 10.29 35.44 3.84
CA ASP A 180 9.31 35.81 2.81
C ASP A 180 9.29 34.80 1.63
N TYR A 181 10.06 33.70 1.66
CA TYR A 181 9.97 32.63 0.66
C TYR A 181 8.78 31.71 0.98
N GLU A 182 7.89 31.50 0.02
CA GLU A 182 6.73 30.61 0.20
C GLU A 182 7.16 29.14 0.08
N LYS A 183 6.74 28.31 1.03
CA LYS A 183 6.98 26.86 1.01
C LYS A 183 6.01 26.20 0.03
N LEU A 184 6.48 25.84 -1.16
CA LEU A 184 5.67 25.16 -2.16
C LEU A 184 5.21 23.77 -1.68
N CYS A 185 6.12 23.00 -1.09
CA CYS A 185 5.82 21.65 -0.61
C CYS A 185 6.84 21.13 0.40
N HIS A 186 6.39 20.19 1.23
CA HIS A 186 7.22 19.34 2.06
C HIS A 186 7.01 17.88 1.67
N LEU A 187 8.06 17.23 1.18
CA LEU A 187 8.02 15.95 0.48
C LEU A 187 9.07 14.99 1.07
N ARG A 188 9.02 13.72 0.66
CA ARG A 188 10.10 12.76 0.90
C ARG A 188 10.76 12.28 -0.39
N VAL A 189 12.05 12.02 -0.33
CA VAL A 189 12.82 11.43 -1.44
C VAL A 189 12.50 9.93 -1.52
N GLN A 190 11.68 9.51 -2.47
CA GLN A 190 11.32 8.10 -2.68
C GLN A 190 12.39 7.35 -3.49
N GLY A 191 12.86 7.96 -4.57
CA GLY A 191 13.71 7.31 -5.58
C GLY A 191 14.87 8.20 -6.02
N LEU A 192 15.93 7.56 -6.51
CA LEU A 192 17.18 8.21 -6.90
C LEU A 192 17.77 7.52 -8.12
N SER A 193 18.15 8.31 -9.11
CA SER A 193 19.13 7.94 -10.13
C SER A 193 20.23 9.01 -10.19
N TRP A 194 21.41 8.64 -10.66
CA TRP A 194 22.51 9.59 -10.88
C TRP A 194 23.30 9.22 -12.13
N GLU A 195 23.82 10.27 -12.75
CA GLU A 195 24.62 10.31 -13.95
C GLU A 195 25.76 11.32 -13.68
N ASP A 196 26.89 11.21 -14.40
CA ASP A 196 28.04 12.12 -14.26
C ASP A 196 27.65 13.61 -14.38
N ALA A 197 26.59 13.92 -15.14
CA ALA A 197 26.07 15.27 -15.32
C ALA A 197 25.02 15.70 -14.29
N ALA A 198 24.24 14.77 -13.72
CA ALA A 198 23.08 15.09 -12.89
C ALA A 198 22.63 13.97 -11.93
N VAL A 199 22.13 14.36 -10.75
CA VAL A 199 21.33 13.50 -9.87
C VAL A 199 19.84 13.82 -10.08
N ARG A 200 18.99 12.79 -10.12
CA ARG A 200 17.53 12.95 -10.18
C ARG A 200 16.89 12.32 -8.95
N MET A 201 16.15 13.13 -8.20
CA MET A 201 15.44 12.73 -6.99
C MET A 201 13.95 12.64 -7.29
N SER A 202 13.41 11.42 -7.30
CA SER A 202 11.97 11.23 -7.29
C SER A 202 11.45 11.57 -5.89
N ILE A 203 10.65 12.63 -5.83
CA ILE A 203 10.06 13.19 -4.60
C ILE A 203 8.58 12.87 -4.52
N LYS A 204 8.05 12.76 -3.28
CA LYS A 204 6.67 12.38 -3.05
C LYS A 204 6.02 13.06 -1.86
N GLY A 205 4.73 13.37 -2.02
CA GLY A 205 3.88 13.93 -0.98
C GLY A 205 3.74 12.95 0.16
N MET A 206 3.83 13.45 1.38
CA MET A 206 3.82 12.61 2.59
C MET A 206 2.52 11.79 2.74
N LYS A 207 1.44 12.21 2.06
CA LYS A 207 0.19 11.46 1.88
C LYS A 207 0.39 10.06 1.28
N VAL A 208 1.39 9.85 0.43
CA VAL A 208 1.63 8.54 -0.16
C VAL A 208 2.17 7.54 0.87
N GLU A 209 2.86 7.99 1.91
CA GLU A 209 3.22 7.14 3.04
C GLU A 209 1.98 6.65 3.79
N TRP A 210 0.82 7.32 3.68
CA TRP A 210 -0.43 6.82 4.26
C TRP A 210 -0.90 5.54 3.53
N ARG A 211 -0.41 5.27 2.31
CA ARG A 211 -0.57 3.99 1.59
C ARG A 211 0.51 2.96 1.91
N LYS A 212 1.34 3.20 2.92
CA LYS A 212 2.03 2.13 3.65
C LYS A 212 0.96 1.18 4.19
N LYS A 213 1.20 -0.12 4.03
CA LYS A 213 0.32 -1.14 4.63
C LYS A 213 0.76 -1.36 6.07
N LEU A 214 -0.22 -1.60 6.93
CA LEU A 214 -0.06 -1.97 8.32
C LEU A 214 -0.69 -3.33 8.60
N PRO A 215 -0.19 -4.03 9.62
CA PRO A 215 1.14 -3.91 10.23
C PRO A 215 2.27 -4.28 9.26
N ILE A 216 3.52 -4.01 9.66
CA ILE A 216 4.66 -3.82 8.73
C ILE A 216 5.38 -5.13 8.40
N ASN A 217 5.32 -6.13 9.28
CA ASN A 217 6.17 -7.30 9.18
C ASN A 217 5.61 -8.36 8.20
N GLU A 218 6.22 -8.40 7.02
CA GLU A 218 6.44 -9.64 6.27
C GLU A 218 7.69 -10.33 6.84
N PHE A 219 7.68 -11.67 6.93
CA PHE A 219 8.87 -12.45 7.31
C PHE A 219 9.58 -12.96 6.07
N TYR A 220 10.87 -13.28 6.22
CA TYR A 220 11.71 -13.73 5.14
C TYR A 220 12.58 -14.88 5.63
N THR A 221 12.61 -15.99 4.88
CA THR A 221 13.62 -17.03 5.06
C THR A 221 14.97 -16.47 4.62
N ALA A 222 15.97 -16.52 5.51
CA ALA A 222 17.34 -16.12 5.23
C ALA A 222 18.24 -17.35 5.13
N GLU A 223 19.27 -17.28 4.29
CA GLU A 223 20.34 -18.28 4.22
C GLU A 223 21.69 -17.59 4.46
N GLU A 224 22.53 -18.18 5.31
CA GLU A 224 23.91 -17.75 5.51
C GLU A 224 24.89 -18.86 5.08
N ILE A 225 25.93 -18.48 4.33
CA ILE A 225 26.93 -19.40 3.78
C ILE A 225 28.15 -19.43 4.70
N LEU A 226 28.14 -20.36 5.65
CA LEU A 226 29.28 -20.61 6.53
C LEU A 226 30.36 -21.38 5.77
N ARG A 227 31.62 -21.02 6.04
CA ARG A 227 32.81 -21.54 5.36
C ARG A 227 33.88 -21.93 6.38
N PRO A 228 34.75 -22.89 6.04
CA PRO A 228 35.92 -23.23 6.84
C PRO A 228 36.72 -21.99 7.24
N ASN A 229 37.20 -21.97 8.48
CA ASN A 229 38.10 -20.92 9.00
C ASN A 229 39.31 -21.49 9.76
N GLY A 230 39.44 -22.81 9.79
CA GLY A 230 40.52 -23.54 10.43
C GLY A 230 40.33 -25.05 10.30
N ASN A 231 41.40 -25.82 10.53
CA ASN A 231 41.32 -27.28 10.58
C ASN A 231 40.56 -27.73 11.83
N GLY A 232 39.79 -28.80 11.67
CA GLY A 232 39.06 -29.48 12.74
C GLY A 232 39.86 -30.63 13.35
N ASN A 233 39.13 -31.59 13.92
CA ASN A 233 39.65 -32.77 14.61
C ASN A 233 40.34 -33.79 13.69
N TYR A 234 39.99 -33.85 12.40
CA TYR A 234 40.55 -34.80 11.45
C TYR A 234 41.40 -34.12 10.38
N THR A 235 42.68 -34.49 10.35
CA THR A 235 43.71 -34.03 9.40
C THR A 235 44.43 -35.24 8.81
N THR A 236 43.77 -35.96 7.89
CA THR A 236 44.29 -37.18 7.25
C THR A 236 44.20 -37.20 5.72
N TRP A 237 43.78 -36.09 5.13
CA TRP A 237 43.99 -35.76 3.73
C TRP A 237 45.23 -34.84 3.61
N ASP A 238 45.88 -34.83 2.45
CA ASP A 238 46.90 -33.86 2.10
C ASP A 238 46.23 -32.51 1.76
N GLY A 239 46.67 -31.42 2.38
CA GLY A 239 46.09 -30.07 2.27
C GLY A 239 45.56 -29.56 3.61
N ASP A 240 44.93 -28.39 3.63
CA ASP A 240 44.25 -27.86 4.82
C ASP A 240 42.96 -27.06 4.48
N TYR A 241 42.37 -26.36 5.45
CA TYR A 241 41.14 -25.58 5.24
C TYR A 241 41.25 -24.50 4.13
N GLN A 242 42.46 -23.99 3.85
CA GLN A 242 42.71 -23.02 2.78
C GLN A 242 42.63 -23.65 1.39
N ASP A 243 42.64 -24.98 1.29
CA ASP A 243 42.41 -25.73 0.05
C ASP A 243 40.91 -25.97 -0.24
N VAL A 244 39.99 -25.43 0.60
CA VAL A 244 38.53 -25.64 0.48
C VAL A 244 37.62 -24.48 0.90
N ASP A 245 38.15 -23.37 1.45
CA ASP A 245 37.34 -22.23 1.93
C ASP A 245 36.90 -21.25 0.80
N GLU A 246 37.55 -21.35 -0.36
CA GLU A 246 37.44 -20.51 -1.56
C GLU A 246 36.01 -20.14 -1.97
N ALA A 247 35.77 -18.84 -2.20
CA ALA A 247 34.45 -18.32 -2.56
C ALA A 247 33.88 -18.96 -3.84
N GLU A 248 34.69 -18.99 -4.90
CA GLU A 248 34.45 -19.68 -6.17
C GLU A 248 35.47 -20.80 -6.33
N ALA A 249 35.05 -21.94 -6.91
CA ALA A 249 35.89 -23.12 -6.99
C ALA A 249 36.92 -23.05 -8.13
N ASP A 250 38.21 -23.20 -7.81
CA ASP A 250 39.28 -23.25 -8.82
C ASP A 250 39.56 -24.67 -9.35
N GLY A 251 39.27 -25.69 -8.53
CA GLY A 251 39.27 -27.10 -8.90
C GLY A 251 40.52 -27.89 -8.55
N ASP A 252 41.65 -27.59 -9.18
CA ASP A 252 42.90 -28.39 -9.03
C ASP A 252 44.13 -27.53 -8.68
N ALA A 253 43.95 -26.25 -8.33
CA ALA A 253 45.02 -25.39 -7.82
C ALA A 253 44.91 -25.21 -6.29
N SER A 254 43.71 -25.13 -5.73
CA SER A 254 43.40 -25.45 -4.33
C SER A 254 42.49 -26.69 -4.25
N CYS A 255 42.99 -27.76 -3.61
CA CYS A 255 42.16 -28.93 -3.27
C CYS A 255 42.83 -29.84 -2.22
N ILE A 256 42.10 -30.23 -1.18
CA ILE A 256 42.52 -31.37 -0.35
C ILE A 256 42.49 -32.66 -1.18
N ARG A 257 43.44 -33.57 -0.91
CA ARG A 257 43.62 -34.84 -1.61
C ARG A 257 43.75 -36.00 -0.63
N THR A 258 43.29 -37.19 -1.00
CA THR A 258 43.80 -38.41 -0.34
C THR A 258 43.99 -39.53 -1.34
N ASP A 259 45.09 -40.27 -1.19
CA ASP A 259 45.27 -41.60 -1.76
C ASP A 259 45.50 -42.70 -0.70
N ALA A 260 45.23 -42.41 0.58
CA ALA A 260 45.19 -43.43 1.62
C ALA A 260 44.03 -44.42 1.41
N GLY A 261 44.30 -45.73 1.54
CA GLY A 261 43.27 -46.76 1.49
C GLY A 261 42.37 -46.78 2.73
N GLY A 262 41.14 -47.26 2.59
CA GLY A 262 40.18 -47.34 3.69
C GLY A 262 39.31 -46.09 3.81
N LEU A 263 39.22 -45.52 5.02
CA LEU A 263 38.28 -44.45 5.37
C LEU A 263 38.97 -43.17 5.93
N PRO A 264 39.87 -42.51 5.17
CA PRO A 264 40.50 -41.26 5.60
C PRO A 264 39.46 -40.13 5.76
N ARG A 265 39.65 -39.28 6.77
CA ARG A 265 38.75 -38.18 7.14
C ARG A 265 39.47 -36.84 7.12
N GLU A 266 38.74 -35.82 6.71
CA GLU A 266 39.13 -34.43 6.88
C GLU A 266 37.95 -33.67 7.50
N SER A 267 38.19 -32.83 8.50
CA SER A 267 37.16 -31.95 9.07
C SER A 267 37.72 -30.56 9.35
N PHE A 268 36.83 -29.58 9.32
CA PHE A 268 37.12 -28.15 9.38
C PHE A 268 36.22 -27.48 10.40
N ALA A 269 36.79 -26.55 11.16
CA ALA A 269 36.02 -25.60 11.95
C ALA A 269 35.38 -24.57 11.00
N MET A 270 34.17 -24.13 11.35
CA MET A 270 33.41 -23.14 10.60
C MET A 270 33.47 -21.77 11.28
N HIS A 271 33.34 -20.69 10.52
CA HIS A 271 33.15 -19.38 11.13
C HIS A 271 31.76 -19.25 11.77
N ASN A 272 31.70 -18.60 12.94
CA ASN A 272 30.45 -18.24 13.61
C ASN A 272 29.61 -17.36 12.70
N GLY A 273 28.32 -17.68 12.60
CA GLY A 273 27.40 -16.97 11.71
C GLY A 273 26.89 -15.64 12.27
N SER A 274 26.47 -14.77 11.37
CA SER A 274 25.65 -13.59 11.63
C SER A 274 24.23 -13.95 12.07
N ILE A 275 23.82 -15.23 11.95
CA ILE A 275 22.55 -15.80 12.45
C ILE A 275 22.16 -15.17 13.81
N PRO A 276 21.03 -14.46 13.90
CA PRO A 276 20.61 -13.83 15.16
C PRO A 276 20.32 -14.82 16.29
N ASP A 277 20.61 -14.42 17.53
CA ASP A 277 20.27 -15.22 18.71
C ASP A 277 18.75 -15.45 18.81
N GLY A 278 18.37 -16.73 18.92
CA GLY A 278 16.96 -17.14 18.94
C GLY A 278 16.31 -17.30 17.56
N ALA A 279 17.03 -17.10 16.45
CA ALA A 279 16.54 -17.46 15.11
C ALA A 279 16.22 -18.96 15.02
N LYS A 280 15.14 -19.32 14.31
CA LYS A 280 14.77 -20.72 14.10
C LYS A 280 15.49 -21.25 12.87
N ILE A 281 16.57 -22.00 13.08
CA ILE A 281 17.24 -22.71 11.99
C ILE A 281 16.28 -23.76 11.41
N GLU A 282 16.05 -23.68 10.10
CA GLU A 282 15.20 -24.56 9.30
C GLU A 282 15.95 -25.87 8.98
N TYR A 283 17.16 -25.74 8.44
CA TYR A 283 18.03 -26.85 8.10
C TYR A 283 19.50 -26.42 8.01
N LEU A 284 20.37 -27.43 8.08
CA LEU A 284 21.77 -27.33 7.71
C LEU A 284 22.01 -28.08 6.41
N ALA A 285 22.52 -27.41 5.38
CA ALA A 285 22.88 -28.02 4.10
C ALA A 285 24.40 -27.97 3.88
N LEU A 286 25.08 -29.11 3.98
CA LEU A 286 26.52 -29.21 3.68
C LEU A 286 26.73 -29.44 2.20
N TYR A 287 27.49 -28.57 1.57
CA TYR A 287 27.93 -28.68 0.18
C TYR A 287 29.39 -29.13 0.14
N ILE A 288 29.67 -30.08 -0.76
CA ILE A 288 31.03 -30.54 -1.09
C ILE A 288 31.18 -30.45 -2.60
N ARG A 289 32.29 -29.86 -3.07
CA ARG A 289 32.70 -29.92 -4.47
C ARG A 289 33.97 -30.74 -4.59
N GLY A 290 33.90 -31.82 -5.34
CA GLY A 290 34.97 -32.81 -5.40
C GLY A 290 34.91 -33.72 -6.63
N ARG A 291 35.92 -34.58 -6.76
CA ARG A 291 36.03 -35.61 -7.81
C ARG A 291 36.86 -36.79 -7.35
N LYS A 292 36.77 -37.90 -8.10
CA LYS A 292 37.75 -38.99 -8.07
C LYS A 292 38.69 -38.85 -9.28
N GLU A 293 39.87 -39.47 -9.23
CA GLU A 293 40.87 -39.32 -10.29
C GLU A 293 40.63 -40.26 -11.49
N ILE A 294 40.01 -41.43 -11.28
CA ILE A 294 39.64 -42.42 -12.31
C ILE A 294 38.22 -42.97 -12.10
N ASP A 295 37.62 -43.60 -13.12
CA ASP A 295 36.24 -44.11 -13.00
C ASP A 295 36.13 -45.45 -12.26
N ASP A 296 35.93 -45.39 -10.94
CA ASP A 296 35.87 -46.57 -10.08
C ASP A 296 34.69 -46.58 -9.05
N ASP A 297 34.82 -47.42 -8.02
CA ASP A 297 33.90 -47.59 -6.88
C ASP A 297 34.06 -46.55 -5.75
N GLY A 298 35.13 -45.75 -5.77
CA GLY A 298 35.53 -44.78 -4.76
C GLY A 298 34.53 -43.66 -4.53
N ARG A 299 34.46 -43.18 -3.29
CA ARG A 299 33.42 -42.21 -2.85
C ARG A 299 33.97 -41.20 -1.86
N ILE A 300 33.48 -39.97 -1.97
CA ILE A 300 33.57 -38.94 -0.95
C ILE A 300 32.22 -38.92 -0.22
N ARG A 301 32.22 -38.94 1.11
CA ARG A 301 31.01 -38.91 1.95
C ARG A 301 31.01 -37.66 2.80
N PHE A 302 29.82 -37.14 3.09
CA PHE A 302 29.67 -36.00 3.98
C PHE A 302 30.03 -36.40 5.40
N LEU A 303 30.91 -35.65 6.05
CA LEU A 303 31.18 -35.71 7.48
C LEU A 303 30.63 -34.43 8.11
N LEU A 304 29.76 -34.61 9.10
CA LEU A 304 29.24 -33.57 9.99
C LEU A 304 29.59 -34.01 11.40
N ARG A 305 30.23 -33.15 12.19
CA ARG A 305 30.73 -33.49 13.52
C ARG A 305 30.25 -32.47 14.54
N ILE A 306 29.68 -32.99 15.64
CA ILE A 306 28.96 -32.21 16.64
C ILE A 306 29.53 -32.58 18.00
N GLY A 307 30.34 -31.69 18.57
CA GLY A 307 31.18 -31.99 19.73
C GLY A 307 32.15 -33.12 19.43
N THR A 308 31.89 -34.33 19.96
CA THR A 308 32.76 -35.50 19.78
C THR A 308 32.21 -36.57 18.83
N MET A 309 30.98 -36.41 18.33
CA MET A 309 30.28 -37.43 17.53
C MET A 309 30.23 -37.08 16.03
N ASP A 310 30.40 -38.11 15.18
CA ASP A 310 30.44 -37.98 13.72
C ASP A 310 29.16 -38.54 13.06
N TYR A 311 28.65 -37.82 12.06
CA TYR A 311 27.44 -38.15 11.32
C TYR A 311 27.76 -38.27 9.82
N ILE A 312 28.23 -39.45 9.42
CA ILE A 312 28.58 -39.75 8.04
C ILE A 312 27.32 -39.93 7.18
N LYS A 313 27.27 -39.30 5.99
CA LYS A 313 26.19 -39.47 5.01
C LYS A 313 26.71 -39.75 3.60
N TYR A 314 26.00 -40.63 2.89
CA TYR A 314 26.30 -40.99 1.51
C TYR A 314 25.55 -40.08 0.52
N PRO A 315 26.19 -39.53 -0.52
CA PRO A 315 25.52 -38.73 -1.56
C PRO A 315 24.57 -39.50 -2.49
N GLY A 316 24.31 -40.78 -2.23
CA GLY A 316 23.49 -41.70 -3.04
C GLY A 316 24.14 -42.09 -4.37
N ASN A 317 24.51 -41.10 -5.18
CA ASN A 317 25.18 -41.25 -6.46
C ASN A 317 26.70 -41.39 -6.30
N ARG A 318 27.34 -42.08 -7.25
CA ARG A 318 28.82 -42.11 -7.37
C ARG A 318 29.37 -40.72 -7.70
N TRP A 319 30.62 -40.50 -7.33
CA TRP A 319 31.42 -39.38 -7.84
C TRP A 319 31.95 -39.71 -9.23
N ASP A 320 32.33 -38.67 -9.97
CA ASP A 320 32.84 -38.70 -11.34
C ASP A 320 34.31 -38.24 -11.35
N THR A 321 34.98 -38.51 -12.46
CA THR A 321 36.31 -38.02 -12.85
C THR A 321 36.41 -36.49 -12.95
N LYS A 322 35.27 -35.80 -13.07
CA LYS A 322 35.11 -34.34 -13.14
C LYS A 322 34.60 -33.78 -11.82
N TYR A 323 34.93 -32.53 -11.53
CA TYR A 323 34.37 -31.81 -10.38
C TYR A 323 32.85 -31.70 -10.46
N GLN A 324 32.18 -32.14 -9.41
CA GLN A 324 30.75 -32.01 -9.20
C GLN A 324 30.49 -31.43 -7.82
N THR A 325 29.48 -30.57 -7.67
CA THR A 325 28.98 -30.18 -6.34
C THR A 325 27.90 -31.18 -5.91
N LYS A 326 27.93 -31.62 -4.65
CA LYS A 326 26.92 -32.44 -3.99
C LYS A 326 26.47 -31.75 -2.71
N VAL A 327 25.21 -31.95 -2.31
CA VAL A 327 24.65 -31.42 -1.06
C VAL A 327 24.00 -32.54 -0.24
N TYR A 328 24.07 -32.44 1.08
CA TYR A 328 23.22 -33.21 2.01
C TYR A 328 22.62 -32.29 3.06
N VAL A 329 21.34 -32.50 3.38
CA VAL A 329 20.55 -31.63 4.27
C VAL A 329 20.17 -32.36 5.55
N TRP A 330 20.45 -31.72 6.70
CA TRP A 330 20.00 -32.11 8.02
C TRP A 330 18.92 -31.13 8.52
N PRO A 331 17.62 -31.47 8.39
CA PRO A 331 16.51 -30.64 8.88
C PRO A 331 16.38 -30.64 10.42
N VAL A 332 17.14 -31.49 11.10
CA VAL A 332 17.28 -31.54 12.56
C VAL A 332 18.73 -31.87 12.90
N ASN A 333 19.20 -31.41 14.07
CA ASN A 333 20.49 -31.81 14.61
C ASN A 333 20.47 -33.35 14.88
N PRO A 334 21.35 -34.13 14.23
CA PRO A 334 21.36 -35.59 14.36
C PRO A 334 21.90 -36.11 15.71
N ALA A 335 22.50 -35.25 16.55
CA ALA A 335 22.92 -35.59 17.90
C ALA A 335 21.79 -35.46 18.94
N THR A 336 20.89 -34.48 18.77
CA THR A 336 19.79 -34.20 19.73
C THR A 336 18.40 -34.60 19.22
N GLY A 337 18.28 -34.93 17.92
CA GLY A 337 16.99 -35.19 17.26
C GLY A 337 16.06 -33.97 17.19
N SER A 338 16.58 -32.78 17.51
CA SER A 338 15.84 -31.53 17.70
C SER A 338 16.20 -30.50 16.62
N ALA A 339 15.47 -29.39 16.55
CA ALA A 339 15.87 -28.26 15.72
C ALA A 339 17.24 -27.71 16.16
N TRP A 340 18.06 -27.29 15.19
CA TRP A 340 19.37 -26.71 15.43
C TRP A 340 19.28 -25.39 16.21
N THR A 341 20.25 -25.15 17.09
CA THR A 341 20.47 -23.88 17.81
C THR A 341 21.74 -23.19 17.31
N ARG A 342 21.83 -21.86 17.42
CA ARG A 342 23.01 -21.08 16.99
C ARG A 342 24.31 -21.63 17.60
N SER A 343 24.31 -21.93 18.89
CA SER A 343 25.45 -22.52 19.61
C SER A 343 25.90 -23.90 19.11
N GLU A 344 25.04 -24.66 18.43
CA GLU A 344 25.41 -25.93 17.78
C GLU A 344 25.95 -25.74 16.36
N ILE A 345 25.66 -24.59 15.72
CA ILE A 345 26.24 -24.16 14.45
C ILE A 345 27.63 -23.54 14.68
N ASP A 346 27.75 -22.65 15.68
CA ASP A 346 29.02 -22.00 16.04
C ASP A 346 30.07 -22.99 16.59
N ALA A 347 29.63 -24.15 17.09
CA ALA A 347 30.49 -25.23 17.59
C ALA A 347 30.63 -26.41 16.60
N LEU A 348 30.34 -26.19 15.32
CA LEU A 348 30.25 -27.23 14.31
C LEU A 348 31.57 -27.50 13.59
N GLU A 349 31.86 -28.79 13.37
CA GLU A 349 32.83 -29.23 12.38
C GLU A 349 32.14 -29.88 11.17
N VAL A 350 32.66 -29.63 9.97
CA VAL A 350 32.21 -30.30 8.73
C VAL A 350 33.39 -30.72 7.86
N GLY A 351 33.17 -31.67 6.95
CA GLY A 351 34.20 -32.10 6.01
C GLY A 351 33.81 -33.38 5.28
N VAL A 352 34.78 -34.26 5.10
CA VAL A 352 34.66 -35.44 4.24
C VAL A 352 35.19 -36.74 4.86
N GLU A 353 34.59 -37.86 4.49
CA GLU A 353 35.15 -39.21 4.72
C GLU A 353 35.28 -39.95 3.37
N GLY A 354 36.49 -40.38 3.03
CA GLY A 354 36.75 -41.23 1.87
C GLY A 354 36.18 -42.63 2.05
N ASP A 355 35.81 -43.29 0.96
CA ASP A 355 35.53 -44.74 0.87
C ASP A 355 36.34 -45.24 -0.33
N LYS A 356 37.58 -45.70 -0.07
CA LYS A 356 38.55 -46.07 -1.10
C LYS A 356 38.94 -47.54 -1.00
N LYS A 357 38.70 -48.29 -2.07
CA LYS A 357 38.86 -49.76 -2.14
C LYS A 357 40.13 -50.25 -2.85
N VAL A 358 40.78 -49.41 -3.66
CA VAL A 358 41.93 -49.79 -4.49
C VAL A 358 43.04 -48.76 -4.31
N GLU A 359 44.25 -49.22 -4.01
CA GLU A 359 45.40 -48.35 -3.73
C GLU A 359 45.79 -47.48 -4.95
N GLY A 360 46.42 -46.31 -4.73
CA GLY A 360 46.96 -45.44 -5.81
C GLY A 360 46.00 -44.48 -6.53
N GLN A 361 44.69 -44.48 -6.24
CA GLN A 361 43.72 -43.52 -6.81
C GLN A 361 43.55 -42.25 -5.93
N ALA A 362 43.59 -41.02 -6.46
CA ALA A 362 43.21 -39.86 -5.64
C ALA A 362 41.68 -39.63 -5.56
N LEU A 363 41.21 -39.25 -4.38
CA LEU A 363 40.00 -38.42 -4.20
C LEU A 363 40.45 -36.97 -3.98
N ARG A 364 39.67 -35.99 -4.47
CA ARG A 364 39.98 -34.55 -4.35
C ARG A 364 38.73 -33.73 -4.00
N VAL A 365 38.89 -32.69 -3.17
CA VAL A 365 37.83 -31.74 -2.80
C VAL A 365 38.39 -30.32 -2.84
N THR A 366 37.69 -29.43 -3.54
CA THR A 366 38.04 -28.01 -3.81
C THR A 366 37.11 -27.05 -3.07
N GLN A 367 35.93 -27.48 -2.63
CA GLN A 367 35.11 -26.68 -1.73
C GLN A 367 34.40 -27.54 -0.69
N VAL A 368 34.35 -27.02 0.54
CA VAL A 368 33.43 -27.47 1.59
C VAL A 368 32.79 -26.21 2.18
N TYR A 369 31.46 -26.14 2.19
CA TYR A 369 30.75 -25.02 2.84
C TYR A 369 29.37 -25.46 3.32
N VAL A 370 28.83 -24.78 4.31
CA VAL A 370 27.48 -25.00 4.81
C VAL A 370 26.60 -23.83 4.42
N VAL A 371 25.38 -24.12 3.97
CA VAL A 371 24.30 -23.14 3.97
C VAL A 371 23.40 -23.45 5.17
N VAL A 372 23.27 -22.49 6.08
CA VAL A 372 22.30 -22.56 7.19
C VAL A 372 21.10 -21.72 6.78
N SER A 373 19.97 -22.38 6.57
CA SER A 373 18.68 -21.71 6.36
C SER A 373 18.03 -21.47 7.71
N TYR A 374 17.54 -20.26 7.95
CA TYR A 374 16.85 -19.89 9.18
C TYR A 374 15.68 -18.94 8.93
N ALA A 375 14.57 -19.25 9.60
CA ALA A 375 13.36 -18.45 9.60
C ALA A 375 13.44 -17.38 10.69
N VAL A 376 13.44 -16.12 10.27
CA VAL A 376 13.32 -14.95 11.15
C VAL A 376 11.82 -14.66 11.34
N MET A 377 11.17 -15.51 12.16
CA MET A 377 9.74 -15.86 12.06
C MET A 377 9.36 -16.54 10.73
N ARG A 378 8.19 -17.18 10.67
CA ARG A 378 7.97 -18.40 9.86
C ARG A 378 6.85 -18.29 8.83
N GLU A 379 6.95 -19.09 7.78
CA GLU A 379 6.00 -19.28 6.66
C GLU A 379 4.50 -19.46 7.02
N PHE A 380 4.16 -19.91 8.24
CA PHE A 380 2.77 -20.00 8.70
C PHE A 380 2.22 -18.72 9.34
N ASP A 381 3.11 -17.79 9.68
CA ASP A 381 2.79 -16.42 10.11
C ASP A 381 3.27 -15.37 9.09
N GLU A 382 3.95 -15.78 8.01
CA GLU A 382 4.07 -14.98 6.79
C GLU A 382 2.67 -14.64 6.28
N GLY A 383 2.42 -13.37 5.98
CA GLY A 383 1.08 -12.89 5.65
C GLY A 383 0.08 -12.92 6.81
N LYS A 384 0.50 -13.20 8.06
CA LYS A 384 -0.25 -12.86 9.29
C LYS A 384 0.27 -11.53 9.88
N PRO A 385 -0.28 -10.39 9.45
CA PRO A 385 -0.03 -9.09 10.06
C PRO A 385 -0.06 -9.09 11.61
N MET A 386 1.10 -8.88 12.26
CA MET A 386 1.19 -8.79 13.73
C MET A 386 0.46 -7.54 14.26
N PRO A 387 -0.62 -7.67 15.03
CA PRO A 387 -1.58 -6.59 15.17
C PRO A 387 -1.03 -5.36 15.89
N ILE A 388 -1.45 -4.19 15.44
CA ILE A 388 -1.32 -2.94 16.20
C ILE A 388 -2.63 -2.73 16.97
N LEU A 389 -2.51 -2.40 18.26
CA LEU A 389 -3.58 -2.38 19.25
C LEU A 389 -3.66 -1.04 19.99
N TYR A 390 -4.84 -0.42 19.96
CA TYR A 390 -5.18 0.76 20.76
C TYR A 390 -6.48 0.52 21.53
N GLY A 391 -6.56 1.03 22.76
CA GLY A 391 -7.62 0.66 23.71
C GLY A 391 -7.53 -0.78 24.22
N GLU A 392 -8.66 -1.34 24.65
CA GLU A 392 -8.74 -2.68 25.28
C GLU A 392 -9.63 -3.63 24.47
N GLY A 393 -9.17 -4.86 24.26
CA GLY A 393 -9.94 -5.89 23.56
C GLY A 393 -9.37 -7.30 23.72
N GLU A 394 -9.90 -8.22 22.92
CA GLU A 394 -9.62 -9.65 22.95
C GLU A 394 -9.22 -10.13 21.54
N LEU A 395 -8.24 -11.04 21.46
CA LEU A 395 -7.71 -11.59 20.21
C LEU A 395 -7.05 -12.96 20.40
N THR A 396 -6.82 -13.66 19.29
CA THR A 396 -5.97 -14.86 19.19
C THR A 396 -4.51 -14.46 18.93
N PRO A 397 -3.56 -14.72 19.84
CA PRO A 397 -2.17 -14.27 19.69
C PRO A 397 -1.32 -15.21 18.82
N VAL A 398 -0.25 -14.67 18.22
CA VAL A 398 0.63 -15.38 17.27
C VAL A 398 1.67 -16.22 18.01
N LEU A 399 1.90 -17.48 17.60
CA LEU A 399 2.81 -18.40 18.29
C LEU A 399 4.25 -18.35 17.73
N VAL A 400 5.11 -17.52 18.35
CA VAL A 400 6.47 -17.25 17.86
C VAL A 400 7.47 -18.36 18.22
N ASN A 401 7.34 -18.99 19.39
CA ASN A 401 8.18 -20.12 19.77
C ASN A 401 7.32 -21.24 20.39
N ASN A 402 7.39 -22.45 19.84
CA ASN A 402 6.65 -23.63 20.31
C ASN A 402 7.58 -24.68 20.94
N GLN A 403 8.47 -24.27 21.85
CA GLN A 403 9.17 -25.22 22.70
C GLN A 403 8.16 -25.94 23.62
N TYR A 404 8.18 -27.28 23.56
CA TYR A 404 7.48 -28.20 24.48
C TYR A 404 5.94 -28.01 24.65
N LYS A 405 5.20 -27.59 23.61
CA LYS A 405 3.74 -27.30 23.65
C LYS A 405 3.33 -26.22 24.68
N LYS A 406 4.27 -25.36 25.11
CA LYS A 406 4.06 -24.28 26.10
C LYS A 406 4.74 -23.01 25.61
N GLY A 407 4.12 -22.43 24.59
CA GLY A 407 4.79 -21.47 23.71
C GLY A 407 4.95 -20.05 24.25
N LYS A 408 5.80 -19.30 23.55
CA LYS A 408 5.86 -17.83 23.59
C LYS A 408 4.91 -17.28 22.52
N PHE A 409 3.94 -16.47 22.95
CA PHE A 409 2.90 -15.86 22.15
C PHE A 409 3.10 -14.35 22.03
N GLN A 410 3.07 -13.85 20.80
CA GLN A 410 3.15 -12.43 20.45
C GLN A 410 1.75 -11.86 20.31
N VAL A 411 1.49 -10.75 20.99
CA VAL A 411 0.17 -10.12 21.10
C VAL A 411 0.05 -8.85 20.26
N ALA A 412 1.17 -8.14 20.05
CA ALA A 412 1.27 -6.97 19.18
C ALA A 412 2.69 -6.77 18.65
N ASP A 413 2.92 -5.79 17.77
CA ASP A 413 4.24 -5.47 17.21
C ASP A 413 5.11 -4.62 18.18
N PRO A 414 6.22 -5.17 18.73
CA PRO A 414 7.08 -4.48 19.69
C PRO A 414 8.02 -3.46 19.02
N SER A 415 8.10 -3.43 17.70
CA SER A 415 8.81 -2.35 16.98
C SER A 415 7.97 -1.07 16.85
N VAL A 416 6.64 -1.19 17.02
CA VAL A 416 5.69 -0.10 16.86
C VAL A 416 5.17 0.44 18.20
N GLN A 417 4.95 -0.42 19.20
CA GLN A 417 4.28 -0.08 20.47
C GLN A 417 4.77 -0.93 21.65
N THR A 418 4.35 -0.60 22.87
CA THR A 418 4.44 -1.49 24.04
C THR A 418 3.05 -1.72 24.66
N LEU A 419 2.82 -2.85 25.33
CA LEU A 419 1.50 -3.14 25.93
C LEU A 419 1.34 -2.47 27.29
N LYS A 420 0.18 -1.87 27.55
CA LYS A 420 -0.16 -1.40 28.91
C LYS A 420 -0.36 -2.57 29.87
N GLU A 421 -1.09 -3.61 29.46
CA GLU A 421 -1.43 -4.74 30.33
C GLU A 421 -1.92 -5.94 29.52
N ILE A 422 -1.39 -7.14 29.79
CA ILE A 422 -2.06 -8.40 29.44
C ILE A 422 -2.99 -8.73 30.61
N VAL A 423 -4.29 -8.51 30.43
CA VAL A 423 -5.31 -8.64 31.50
C VAL A 423 -5.44 -10.11 31.89
N TRP A 424 -5.79 -10.96 30.93
CA TRP A 424 -5.85 -12.41 31.10
C TRP A 424 -5.43 -13.16 29.82
N VAL A 425 -5.09 -14.44 29.98
CA VAL A 425 -4.94 -15.41 28.89
C VAL A 425 -5.88 -16.58 29.18
N ARG A 426 -6.59 -17.07 28.15
CA ARG A 426 -7.46 -18.24 28.21
C ARG A 426 -7.01 -19.29 27.21
N TYR A 427 -7.22 -20.56 27.55
CA TYR A 427 -7.11 -21.68 26.64
C TYR A 427 -8.43 -22.47 26.71
N GLU A 428 -9.07 -22.70 25.56
CA GLU A 428 -10.38 -23.39 25.47
C GLU A 428 -11.45 -22.74 26.38
N GLY A 429 -11.38 -21.42 26.54
CA GLY A 429 -12.27 -20.63 27.41
C GLY A 429 -11.89 -20.61 28.89
N VAL A 430 -10.99 -21.49 29.35
CA VAL A 430 -10.52 -21.55 30.75
C VAL A 430 -9.37 -20.55 30.95
N GLU A 431 -9.45 -19.74 32.00
CA GLU A 431 -8.44 -18.72 32.31
C GLU A 431 -7.19 -19.33 32.95
N LEU A 432 -6.03 -19.02 32.37
CA LEU A 432 -4.74 -19.51 32.84
C LEU A 432 -4.31 -18.71 34.08
N PRO A 433 -3.87 -19.37 35.18
CA PRO A 433 -3.41 -18.67 36.36
C PRO A 433 -2.29 -17.66 36.07
N SER A 434 -2.33 -16.49 36.70
CA SER A 434 -1.36 -15.41 36.44
C SER A 434 0.07 -15.77 36.86
N ASP A 435 0.23 -16.68 37.82
CA ASP A 435 1.52 -17.26 38.22
C ASP A 435 2.03 -18.34 37.24
N LYS A 436 1.35 -18.56 36.11
CA LYS A 436 1.73 -19.51 35.03
C LYS A 436 2.00 -18.79 33.70
N LEU A 437 2.11 -17.46 33.73
CA LEU A 437 2.25 -16.59 32.57
C LEU A 437 3.42 -15.62 32.75
N GLU A 438 4.54 -15.88 32.07
CA GLU A 438 5.64 -14.92 31.98
C GLU A 438 5.23 -13.81 31.00
N LYS A 439 4.86 -12.64 31.52
CA LYS A 439 4.39 -11.49 30.72
C LYS A 439 5.53 -10.51 30.47
N ASN A 440 5.92 -10.29 29.21
CA ASN A 440 6.85 -9.24 28.82
C ASN A 440 6.12 -8.21 27.93
N LEU A 441 5.65 -7.15 28.58
CA LEU A 441 4.78 -6.14 27.98
C LEU A 441 5.50 -5.24 26.95
N ASP A 442 6.79 -5.00 27.16
CA ASP A 442 7.62 -4.15 26.29
C ASP A 442 8.13 -4.90 25.06
N GLN A 443 8.09 -6.24 25.10
CA GLN A 443 8.21 -7.12 23.94
C GLN A 443 6.84 -7.59 23.42
N CYS A 444 5.74 -6.98 23.86
CA CYS A 444 4.37 -7.26 23.44
C CYS A 444 3.96 -8.74 23.47
N CYS A 445 4.48 -9.53 24.41
CA CYS A 445 4.38 -10.99 24.39
C CYS A 445 4.15 -11.61 25.78
N PHE A 446 3.78 -12.89 25.80
CA PHE A 446 3.84 -13.73 27.00
C PHE A 446 4.33 -15.13 26.68
N ALA A 447 4.82 -15.88 27.68
CA ALA A 447 5.03 -17.31 27.59
C ALA A 447 4.21 -18.05 28.64
N ILE A 448 3.77 -19.27 28.32
CA ILE A 448 3.11 -20.15 29.30
C ILE A 448 4.19 -20.96 30.00
N GLU A 449 4.25 -20.89 31.33
CA GLU A 449 5.32 -21.53 32.10
C GLU A 449 5.36 -23.06 31.92
N SER A 450 6.57 -23.62 31.92
CA SER A 450 6.78 -25.07 32.01
C SER A 450 6.13 -25.72 33.24
N SER A 451 5.90 -24.93 34.31
CA SER A 451 5.25 -25.34 35.56
C SER A 451 3.72 -25.56 35.44
N TRP A 452 3.07 -25.07 34.38
CA TRP A 452 1.66 -25.37 34.12
C TRP A 452 1.51 -26.83 33.67
N SER A 453 0.61 -27.59 34.28
CA SER A 453 0.45 -29.03 33.99
C SER A 453 -0.30 -29.31 32.68
N GLY A 454 -0.98 -28.32 32.11
CA GLY A 454 -1.66 -28.44 30.82
C GLY A 454 -0.71 -28.41 29.61
N THR A 455 -1.29 -28.62 28.43
CA THR A 455 -0.64 -28.50 27.13
C THR A 455 -1.52 -27.69 26.20
N VAL A 456 -0.94 -26.73 25.47
CA VAL A 456 -1.65 -26.11 24.34
C VAL A 456 -1.57 -27.10 23.18
N GLU A 457 -2.70 -27.72 22.83
CA GLU A 457 -2.77 -28.64 21.69
C GLU A 457 -3.03 -27.88 20.39
N ASP A 458 -3.95 -26.92 20.41
CA ASP A 458 -4.18 -25.97 19.32
C ASP A 458 -3.92 -24.52 19.78
N PRO A 459 -2.91 -23.82 19.22
CA PRO A 459 -2.66 -22.40 19.49
C PRO A 459 -3.85 -21.48 19.16
N ALA A 460 -4.73 -21.85 18.21
CA ALA A 460 -5.92 -21.08 17.86
C ALA A 460 -7.02 -21.10 18.94
N ASN A 461 -6.92 -22.00 19.92
CA ASN A 461 -7.77 -22.03 21.12
C ASN A 461 -7.25 -21.12 22.25
N VAL A 462 -6.10 -20.45 22.06
CA VAL A 462 -5.61 -19.41 22.97
C VAL A 462 -6.34 -18.10 22.68
N ARG A 463 -6.81 -17.42 23.72
CA ARG A 463 -7.29 -16.04 23.67
C ARG A 463 -6.55 -15.19 24.67
N VAL A 464 -6.30 -13.94 24.34
CA VAL A 464 -5.71 -12.95 25.24
C VAL A 464 -6.57 -11.70 25.26
N ARG A 465 -6.87 -11.20 26.47
CA ARG A 465 -7.45 -9.87 26.66
C ARG A 465 -6.35 -8.90 27.06
N VAL A 466 -6.25 -7.80 26.34
CA VAL A 466 -5.08 -6.92 26.36
C VAL A 466 -5.48 -5.45 26.29
N LYS A 467 -4.76 -4.63 27.03
CA LYS A 467 -4.72 -3.16 26.92
C LYS A 467 -3.51 -2.80 26.08
N GLY A 468 -3.75 -2.17 24.94
CA GLY A 468 -2.78 -1.91 23.88
C GLY A 468 -1.75 -0.82 24.22
N SER A 469 -1.36 -0.05 23.20
CA SER A 469 -0.27 0.94 23.23
C SER A 469 -0.33 1.88 24.45
N LYS A 470 0.83 2.17 25.05
CA LYS A 470 0.98 3.17 26.12
C LYS A 470 1.18 4.56 25.50
N ARG A 471 0.75 5.65 26.18
CA ARG A 471 0.99 7.02 25.67
C ARG A 471 2.48 7.34 25.59
N SER A 472 3.31 6.76 26.46
CA SER A 472 4.79 6.81 26.43
C SER A 472 5.41 6.24 25.14
N ASP A 473 4.66 5.46 24.36
CA ASP A 473 5.12 4.99 23.06
C ASP A 473 5.16 6.16 22.05
N ILE A 474 4.36 7.22 22.25
CA ILE A 474 4.39 8.45 21.45
C ILE A 474 5.64 9.27 21.79
N PRO A 475 6.53 9.61 20.82
CA PRO A 475 7.69 10.45 21.08
C PRO A 475 7.33 11.80 21.71
N GLY A 476 7.97 12.10 22.84
CA GLY A 476 7.74 13.32 23.64
C GLY A 476 6.66 13.21 24.72
N GLU A 477 5.98 12.06 24.86
CA GLU A 477 5.07 11.80 25.98
C GLU A 477 5.72 10.89 27.04
N SER A 478 5.37 11.07 28.32
CA SER A 478 5.91 10.28 29.43
C SER A 478 4.86 9.51 30.24
N SER A 479 3.56 9.73 30.00
CA SER A 479 2.50 9.00 30.71
C SER A 479 2.45 7.54 30.25
N THR A 480 2.36 6.61 31.20
CA THR A 480 2.11 5.20 30.89
C THR A 480 0.63 4.88 30.67
N ASP A 481 -0.27 5.86 30.59
CA ASP A 481 -1.70 5.62 30.32
C ASP A 481 -1.91 4.87 29.01
N MET A 482 -3.02 4.13 28.88
CA MET A 482 -3.39 3.50 27.61
C MET A 482 -3.79 4.56 26.58
N ILE A 483 -3.32 4.43 25.34
CA ILE A 483 -3.80 5.24 24.21
C ILE A 483 -5.25 4.86 23.91
N THR A 484 -6.16 5.83 24.07
CA THR A 484 -7.60 5.64 23.89
C THR A 484 -8.32 6.75 23.12
N CYS A 485 -7.70 7.89 22.81
CA CYS A 485 -8.37 8.94 22.02
C CYS A 485 -7.83 8.95 20.58
N ALA A 486 -8.70 9.27 19.61
CA ALA A 486 -8.32 9.27 18.19
C ALA A 486 -7.11 10.16 17.87
N SER A 487 -6.95 11.28 18.58
CA SER A 487 -5.80 12.18 18.43
C SER A 487 -4.47 11.51 18.80
N ASP A 488 -4.43 10.80 19.94
CA ASP A 488 -3.23 10.07 20.38
C ASP A 488 -2.91 8.89 19.46
N ILE A 489 -3.94 8.18 18.97
CA ILE A 489 -3.76 7.09 17.99
C ILE A 489 -3.17 7.64 16.69
N LEU A 490 -3.74 8.73 16.14
CA LEU A 490 -3.24 9.35 14.91
C LEU A 490 -1.82 9.88 15.07
N ARG A 491 -1.49 10.54 16.19
CA ARG A 491 -0.13 11.01 16.47
C ARG A 491 0.84 9.84 16.60
N HIS A 492 0.45 8.74 17.25
CA HIS A 492 1.25 7.53 17.35
C HIS A 492 1.54 6.92 15.95
N LEU A 493 0.51 6.77 15.12
CA LEU A 493 0.66 6.30 13.74
C LEU A 493 1.56 7.24 12.91
N CYS A 494 1.42 8.56 13.05
CA CYS A 494 2.30 9.52 12.39
C CYS A 494 3.76 9.33 12.82
N GLN A 495 4.05 9.31 14.12
CA GLN A 495 5.43 9.33 14.61
C GLN A 495 6.14 7.97 14.57
N ARG A 496 5.43 6.85 14.80
CA ARG A 496 6.02 5.50 14.83
C ARG A 496 5.91 4.75 13.50
N VAL A 497 4.73 4.75 12.86
CA VAL A 497 4.51 3.99 11.63
C VAL A 497 4.99 4.73 10.40
N LEU A 498 4.59 6.00 10.28
CA LEU A 498 4.91 6.86 9.14
C LEU A 498 6.23 7.62 9.34
N GLY A 499 6.77 7.62 10.56
CA GLY A 499 8.07 8.21 10.89
C GLY A 499 8.11 9.74 10.80
N TYR A 500 7.00 10.43 11.07
CA TYR A 500 6.95 11.89 11.16
C TYR A 500 7.72 12.39 12.40
N SER A 501 8.53 13.44 12.22
CA SER A 501 9.16 14.18 13.31
C SER A 501 8.10 14.95 14.13
N ALA A 502 8.44 15.33 15.37
CA ALA A 502 7.58 16.17 16.21
C ALA A 502 7.34 17.57 15.61
N GLU A 503 8.26 18.06 14.77
CA GLU A 503 8.17 19.37 14.09
C GLU A 503 7.34 19.32 12.82
N GLU A 504 7.22 18.14 12.20
CA GLU A 504 6.35 17.88 11.05
C GLU A 504 4.87 17.76 11.44
N LEU A 505 4.55 17.82 12.74
CA LEU A 505 3.19 17.76 13.29
C LEU A 505 2.79 19.09 13.94
N ASP A 506 1.54 19.49 13.74
CA ASP A 506 0.89 20.55 14.51
C ASP A 506 0.46 19.97 15.88
N LEU A 507 1.42 19.85 16.79
CA LEU A 507 1.21 19.28 18.13
C LEU A 507 0.13 20.03 18.94
N THR A 508 -0.09 21.31 18.66
CA THR A 508 -1.19 22.09 19.26
C THR A 508 -2.54 21.52 18.81
N SER A 509 -2.76 21.34 17.50
CA SER A 509 -4.00 20.73 16.99
C SER A 509 -4.27 19.35 17.59
N PHE A 510 -3.24 18.50 17.71
CA PHE A 510 -3.37 17.19 18.36
C PHE A 510 -3.69 17.30 19.86
N SER A 511 -3.11 18.27 20.57
CA SER A 511 -3.38 18.53 21.99
C SER A 511 -4.80 19.03 22.23
N ASP A 512 -5.27 19.98 21.41
CA ASP A 512 -6.63 20.51 21.50
C ASP A 512 -7.65 19.40 21.21
N SER A 513 -7.45 18.67 20.11
CA SER A 513 -8.28 17.52 19.73
C SER A 513 -8.24 16.36 20.74
N ARG A 514 -7.15 16.15 21.48
CA ARG A 514 -7.05 15.15 22.56
C ARG A 514 -8.11 15.41 23.65
N SER A 515 -8.43 16.66 23.95
CA SER A 515 -9.35 17.02 25.04
C SER A 515 -10.82 16.72 24.76
N ALA A 516 -11.22 16.70 23.48
CA ALA A 516 -12.61 16.55 23.04
C ALA A 516 -12.88 15.27 22.21
N ALA A 517 -11.84 14.49 21.90
CA ALA A 517 -11.97 13.24 21.14
C ALA A 517 -12.61 12.13 21.97
N GLN A 518 -13.57 11.42 21.37
CA GLN A 518 -14.22 10.28 22.01
C GLN A 518 -13.28 9.07 22.17
N PRO A 519 -13.50 8.23 23.20
CA PRO A 519 -12.77 6.97 23.36
C PRO A 519 -12.92 6.05 22.15
N CYS A 520 -11.78 5.63 21.63
CA CYS A 520 -11.60 4.77 20.48
C CYS A 520 -10.79 3.51 20.85
N VAL A 521 -11.11 2.41 20.17
CA VAL A 521 -10.46 1.10 20.21
C VAL A 521 -10.20 0.71 18.77
N LEU A 522 -8.94 0.40 18.43
CA LEU A 522 -8.53 0.10 17.06
C LEU A 522 -7.60 -1.12 17.05
N PHE A 523 -7.96 -2.12 16.26
CA PHE A 523 -7.21 -3.34 16.05
C PHE A 523 -6.89 -3.51 14.57
N LEU A 524 -5.59 -3.53 14.25
CA LEU A 524 -5.08 -3.72 12.89
C LEU A 524 -4.51 -5.15 12.75
N SER A 525 -5.36 -6.17 12.91
CA SER A 525 -5.00 -7.60 12.78
C SER A 525 -4.97 -8.11 11.32
N ARG A 526 -5.16 -7.21 10.35
CA ARG A 526 -5.21 -7.49 8.92
C ARG A 526 -4.43 -6.42 8.17
N LEU A 527 -4.04 -6.74 6.93
CA LEU A 527 -3.21 -5.89 6.09
C LEU A 527 -4.04 -4.73 5.53
N VAL A 528 -3.97 -3.57 6.18
CA VAL A 528 -4.84 -2.40 6.01
C VAL A 528 -3.97 -1.17 5.70
N TYR A 529 -4.40 -0.23 4.87
CA TYR A 529 -3.59 0.99 4.64
C TYR A 529 -3.66 1.93 5.85
N VAL A 530 -2.59 2.67 6.14
CA VAL A 530 -2.66 3.72 7.18
C VAL A 530 -3.74 4.75 6.83
N GLU A 531 -3.98 5.02 5.55
CA GLU A 531 -5.06 5.83 5.00
C GLU A 531 -6.45 5.34 5.44
N ASP A 532 -6.70 4.03 5.42
CA ASP A 532 -7.96 3.43 5.91
C ASP A 532 -8.10 3.60 7.43
N ALA A 533 -7.04 3.32 8.19
CA ALA A 533 -7.03 3.46 9.64
C ALA A 533 -7.21 4.93 10.07
N ILE A 534 -6.57 5.88 9.36
CA ILE A 534 -6.79 7.32 9.52
C ILE A 534 -8.25 7.66 9.25
N ASN A 535 -8.86 7.13 8.19
CA ASN A 535 -10.25 7.42 7.83
C ASN A 535 -11.25 6.86 8.85
N TRP A 536 -11.06 5.64 9.38
CA TRP A 536 -11.87 5.14 10.50
C TRP A 536 -11.76 6.05 11.74
N LEU A 537 -10.55 6.47 12.11
CA LEU A 537 -10.31 7.36 13.25
C LEU A 537 -10.94 8.75 13.05
N ARG A 538 -10.86 9.32 11.83
CA ARG A 538 -11.55 10.55 11.43
C ARG A 538 -13.05 10.42 11.58
N GLN A 539 -13.65 9.39 10.97
CA GLN A 539 -15.10 9.15 11.03
C GLN A 539 -15.60 9.03 12.48
N SER A 540 -14.84 8.34 13.33
CA SER A 540 -15.17 8.11 14.76
C SER A 540 -15.39 9.37 15.60
N VAL A 541 -14.71 10.48 15.28
CA VAL A 541 -14.71 11.71 16.11
C VAL A 541 -15.02 12.98 15.32
N LYS A 542 -15.56 12.85 14.11
CA LYS A 542 -15.77 13.97 13.16
C LYS A 542 -14.46 14.72 12.88
N GLY A 543 -13.37 13.96 12.74
CA GLY A 543 -12.00 14.44 12.69
C GLY A 543 -11.54 14.86 11.28
N ILE A 544 -10.88 16.01 11.22
CA ILE A 544 -10.27 16.56 10.02
C ILE A 544 -8.76 16.37 10.15
N PHE A 545 -8.20 15.59 9.24
CA PHE A 545 -6.77 15.28 9.18
C PHE A 545 -6.22 15.82 7.86
N GLY A 546 -5.15 16.60 7.90
CA GLY A 546 -4.65 17.31 6.74
C GLY A 546 -3.23 17.83 6.96
N GLN A 547 -2.76 18.67 6.03
CA GLN A 547 -1.46 19.33 6.11
C GLN A 547 -1.67 20.84 5.96
N ASN A 548 -1.19 21.63 6.93
CA ASN A 548 -1.37 23.07 6.98
C ASN A 548 -0.39 23.78 6.04
N ARG A 549 -0.53 25.11 5.89
CA ARG A 549 0.34 25.93 5.02
C ARG A 549 1.84 25.88 5.39
N GLU A 550 2.18 25.49 6.62
CA GLU A 550 3.57 25.32 7.05
C GLU A 550 4.15 23.95 6.65
N GLY A 551 3.36 23.08 6.03
CA GLY A 551 3.72 21.70 5.71
C GLY A 551 3.59 20.74 6.89
N LYS A 552 2.99 21.15 8.01
CA LYS A 552 2.78 20.30 9.19
C LYS A 552 1.46 19.53 9.08
N VAL A 553 1.46 18.27 9.47
CA VAL A 553 0.23 17.47 9.57
C VAL A 553 -0.53 17.84 10.85
N TYR A 554 -1.82 18.11 10.72
CA TYR A 554 -2.69 18.51 11.82
C TYR A 554 -3.88 17.56 11.99
N PHE A 555 -4.46 17.58 13.19
CA PHE A 555 -5.74 16.94 13.48
C PHE A 555 -6.65 17.91 14.23
N LYS A 556 -7.72 18.37 13.58
CA LYS A 556 -8.76 19.27 14.13
C LYS A 556 -10.06 18.48 14.26
N LEU A 557 -10.79 18.57 15.38
CA LEU A 557 -12.15 18.01 15.47
C LEU A 557 -13.19 19.00 14.94
N TRP A 558 -14.14 18.53 14.12
CA TRP A 558 -15.32 19.31 13.77
C TRP A 558 -16.29 19.40 14.95
N ASN A 559 -16.74 20.61 15.24
CA ASN A 559 -17.90 20.88 16.07
C ASN A 559 -18.68 22.06 15.48
N GLU A 560 -19.97 22.16 15.78
CA GLU A 560 -20.85 23.15 15.17
C GLU A 560 -20.74 24.56 15.79
N ASP A 561 -19.91 24.75 16.84
CA ASP A 561 -19.78 26.05 17.49
C ASP A 561 -19.20 27.10 16.54
N ALA A 562 -20.03 28.07 16.20
CA ALA A 562 -19.75 29.14 15.26
C ALA A 562 -18.94 30.29 15.87
N SER A 563 -18.56 30.21 17.16
CA SER A 563 -17.77 31.23 17.88
C SER A 563 -16.46 31.62 17.16
N ASN A 564 -15.75 30.63 16.62
CA ASN A 564 -14.45 30.79 15.96
C ASN A 564 -14.54 30.72 14.41
N ALA A 565 -15.73 30.88 13.82
CA ALA A 565 -15.90 30.83 12.38
C ALA A 565 -15.56 32.16 11.69
N ILE A 566 -14.81 32.06 10.58
CA ILE A 566 -14.39 33.20 9.76
C ILE A 566 -15.61 33.72 9.00
N ALA A 567 -16.06 34.93 9.32
CA ALA A 567 -17.17 35.57 8.60
C ALA A 567 -16.75 36.00 7.18
N ILE A 568 -17.60 35.71 6.20
CA ILE A 568 -17.51 36.20 4.83
C ILE A 568 -18.87 36.80 4.44
N ASP A 569 -18.89 38.10 4.15
CA ASP A 569 -20.03 38.81 3.58
C ASP A 569 -20.04 38.60 2.06
N CYS A 570 -20.81 37.62 1.60
CA CYS A 570 -20.87 37.22 0.20
C CYS A 570 -21.39 38.32 -0.74
N ASP A 571 -22.06 39.35 -0.22
CA ASP A 571 -22.52 40.49 -1.02
C ASP A 571 -21.44 41.59 -1.16
N ARG A 572 -20.27 41.43 -0.51
CA ARG A 572 -19.16 42.41 -0.50
C ARG A 572 -17.79 41.83 -0.83
N GLU A 573 -17.52 40.60 -0.40
CA GLU A 573 -16.18 40.00 -0.35
C GLU A 573 -15.99 38.88 -1.37
N ALA A 574 -17.08 38.21 -1.77
CA ALA A 574 -17.08 37.23 -2.85
C ALA A 574 -17.00 37.91 -4.22
N LEU A 575 -16.12 37.38 -5.07
CA LEU A 575 -15.95 37.71 -6.48
C LEU A 575 -16.83 36.83 -7.36
N GLU A 576 -16.90 35.54 -7.02
CA GLU A 576 -17.75 34.52 -7.64
C GLU A 576 -18.40 33.70 -6.51
N PHE A 577 -19.64 33.28 -6.71
CA PHE A 577 -20.38 32.44 -5.77
C PHE A 577 -21.25 31.47 -6.57
N SER A 578 -21.01 30.18 -6.41
CA SER A 578 -21.78 29.08 -6.98
C SER A 578 -22.40 28.27 -5.85
N VAL A 579 -23.59 27.72 -6.07
CA VAL A 579 -24.05 26.56 -5.31
C VAL A 579 -24.07 25.37 -6.25
N LEU A 580 -23.44 24.30 -5.80
CA LEU A 580 -23.32 23.03 -6.48
C LEU A 580 -24.27 22.06 -5.81
N GLU A 581 -25.47 21.93 -6.38
CA GLU A 581 -26.39 20.85 -6.02
C GLU A 581 -25.83 19.51 -6.48
N ARG A 582 -24.99 18.90 -5.63
CA ARG A 582 -24.94 17.45 -5.61
C ARG A 582 -26.30 16.96 -5.15
N GLY A 583 -26.97 16.21 -6.02
CA GLY A 583 -28.13 15.38 -5.67
C GLY A 583 -27.70 14.21 -4.77
N GLY A 584 -27.11 14.54 -3.61
CA GLY A 584 -26.63 13.58 -2.63
C GLY A 584 -27.81 12.83 -2.01
N PRO A 585 -27.68 11.52 -1.77
CA PRO A 585 -28.77 10.70 -1.28
C PRO A 585 -29.18 11.10 0.14
N VAL A 586 -30.48 11.31 0.35
CA VAL A 586 -31.03 11.51 1.69
C VAL A 586 -31.07 10.18 2.42
N CYS A 587 -30.52 10.13 3.63
CA CYS A 587 -30.43 8.91 4.41
C CYS A 587 -31.68 8.70 5.25
N GLU A 588 -32.43 7.62 5.02
CA GLU A 588 -33.54 7.24 5.93
C GLU A 588 -33.00 6.62 7.22
N ARG A 589 -31.86 5.91 7.13
CA ARG A 589 -31.21 5.18 8.21
C ARG A 589 -29.70 5.40 8.14
N ALA A 590 -29.07 5.52 9.31
CA ALA A 590 -27.63 5.60 9.48
C ALA A 590 -27.17 4.47 10.39
N ILE A 591 -26.09 3.78 10.04
CA ILE A 591 -25.54 2.62 10.74
C ILE A 591 -24.06 2.90 11.06
N CYS A 592 -23.78 3.14 12.34
CA CYS A 592 -22.41 3.30 12.84
C CYS A 592 -21.88 1.93 13.26
N LYS A 593 -20.97 1.35 12.47
CA LYS A 593 -20.20 0.17 12.88
C LYS A 593 -19.11 0.59 13.87
N TYR A 594 -18.97 -0.12 14.97
CA TYR A 594 -18.03 0.18 16.06
C TYR A 594 -17.45 -1.11 16.66
N ARG A 595 -16.33 -0.99 17.38
CA ARG A 595 -15.67 -2.10 18.10
C ARG A 595 -15.57 -3.41 17.29
N ARG A 596 -14.78 -3.39 16.21
CA ARG A 596 -14.43 -4.59 15.41
C ARG A 596 -13.84 -5.68 16.32
N ASP A 597 -14.37 -6.88 16.23
CA ASP A 597 -13.76 -8.08 16.81
C ASP A 597 -12.49 -8.45 16.03
N ALA A 598 -11.37 -8.68 16.72
CA ALA A 598 -10.05 -8.78 16.08
C ALA A 598 -9.85 -10.10 15.30
N ASP A 599 -10.57 -11.15 15.66
CA ASP A 599 -10.46 -12.50 15.07
C ASP A 599 -11.48 -12.74 13.96
N THR A 600 -12.75 -12.43 14.24
CA THR A 600 -13.89 -12.69 13.34
C THR A 600 -14.19 -11.54 12.40
N GLU A 601 -13.57 -10.37 12.60
CA GLU A 601 -13.85 -9.09 11.93
C GLU A 601 -15.28 -8.57 12.04
N LYS A 602 -16.13 -9.21 12.86
CA LYS A 602 -17.49 -8.76 13.05
C LYS A 602 -17.50 -7.42 13.78
N TRP A 603 -18.24 -6.48 13.22
CA TRP A 603 -18.51 -5.20 13.84
C TRP A 603 -19.76 -5.31 14.72
N LEU A 604 -19.72 -4.71 15.91
CA LEU A 604 -20.96 -4.26 16.54
C LEU A 604 -21.49 -3.06 15.74
N TRP A 605 -22.81 -2.85 15.73
CA TRP A 605 -23.39 -1.71 15.04
C TRP A 605 -24.59 -1.15 15.77
N GLU A 606 -24.75 0.16 15.68
CA GLU A 606 -25.92 0.91 16.15
C GLU A 606 -26.53 1.66 14.96
N SER A 607 -27.85 1.89 14.98
CA SER A 607 -28.49 2.62 13.89
C SER A 607 -29.56 3.62 14.33
N ALA A 608 -29.48 4.84 13.81
CA ALA A 608 -30.53 5.84 13.87
C ALA A 608 -31.40 5.78 12.61
N ARG A 609 -32.68 6.15 12.72
CA ARG A 609 -33.64 6.16 11.61
C ARG A 609 -34.61 7.33 11.71
N ASP A 610 -35.05 7.85 10.57
CA ASP A 610 -36.09 8.88 10.46
C ASP A 610 -37.18 8.49 9.45
N ASP A 611 -38.25 7.88 9.96
CA ASP A 611 -39.41 7.48 9.17
C ASP A 611 -40.18 8.66 8.53
N ALA A 612 -39.91 9.92 8.90
CA ALA A 612 -40.54 11.08 8.24
C ALA A 612 -39.94 11.37 6.85
N LEU A 613 -38.64 11.07 6.65
CA LEU A 613 -37.96 11.26 5.36
C LEU A 613 -38.57 10.37 4.26
N LYS A 614 -39.11 9.21 4.64
CA LYS A 614 -39.82 8.25 3.78
C LYS A 614 -40.94 8.89 2.93
N TYR A 615 -41.54 9.97 3.42
CA TYR A 615 -42.64 10.68 2.74
C TYR A 615 -42.19 11.98 2.04
N ARG A 616 -40.93 12.41 2.22
CA ARG A 616 -40.39 13.65 1.66
C ARG A 616 -39.54 13.41 0.40
N TYR A 617 -38.79 12.31 0.33
CA TYR A 617 -37.86 12.04 -0.77
C TYR A 617 -38.09 10.64 -1.38
N SER A 618 -38.00 10.56 -2.70
CA SER A 618 -38.22 9.32 -3.47
C SER A 618 -37.00 8.40 -3.43
N GLN A 619 -35.81 8.96 -3.65
CA GLN A 619 -34.51 8.30 -3.44
C GLN A 619 -34.14 8.37 -1.96
N ARG A 620 -33.80 7.21 -1.39
CA ARG A 620 -33.52 7.02 0.04
C ARG A 620 -32.45 5.95 0.19
N GLU A 621 -31.42 6.23 0.98
CA GLU A 621 -30.32 5.29 1.21
C GLU A 621 -30.14 4.94 2.69
N ILE A 622 -29.41 3.86 2.93
CA ILE A 622 -28.95 3.42 4.25
C ILE A 622 -27.45 3.73 4.31
N GLY A 623 -27.06 4.69 5.15
CA GLY A 623 -25.65 4.97 5.40
C GLY A 623 -25.05 3.92 6.31
N ALA A 624 -23.92 3.34 5.91
CA ALA A 624 -23.11 2.48 6.76
C ALA A 624 -21.65 2.96 6.73
N PHE A 625 -21.06 3.19 7.90
CA PHE A 625 -19.69 3.68 8.04
C PHE A 625 -18.96 2.97 9.18
N GLU A 626 -17.63 2.96 9.13
CA GLU A 626 -16.77 2.15 10.01
C GLU A 626 -15.94 3.01 10.93
N THR A 627 -16.09 2.79 12.24
CA THR A 627 -15.50 3.63 13.27
C THR A 627 -14.70 2.81 14.27
N ALA A 628 -13.59 3.37 14.73
CA ALA A 628 -12.84 2.89 15.87
C ALA A 628 -13.55 3.19 17.21
N LEU A 629 -14.86 3.50 17.26
CA LEU A 629 -15.51 3.87 18.53
C LEU A 629 -15.55 2.72 19.54
N ALA A 630 -15.28 3.05 20.81
CA ALA A 630 -15.16 2.07 21.90
C ALA A 630 -16.50 1.68 22.55
N SER A 631 -17.55 2.51 22.43
CA SER A 631 -18.79 2.39 23.21
C SER A 631 -20.07 2.53 22.38
N LYS A 632 -21.11 1.79 22.80
CA LYS A 632 -22.46 1.81 22.23
C LYS A 632 -23.06 3.21 22.15
N GLY A 633 -23.10 3.95 23.27
CA GLY A 633 -23.69 5.28 23.31
C GLY A 633 -23.01 6.31 22.40
N ASN A 634 -21.71 6.16 22.14
CA ASN A 634 -21.01 7.02 21.19
C ASN A 634 -21.37 6.66 19.73
N ALA A 635 -21.55 5.36 19.43
CA ALA A 635 -22.00 4.91 18.12
C ALA A 635 -23.47 5.29 17.83
N GLU A 636 -24.34 5.22 18.85
CA GLU A 636 -25.73 5.72 18.78
C GLU A 636 -25.76 7.23 18.50
N ALA A 637 -24.96 8.02 19.24
CA ALA A 637 -24.86 9.46 19.05
C ALA A 637 -24.34 9.82 17.65
N LEU A 638 -23.25 9.20 17.19
CA LEU A 638 -22.67 9.47 15.88
C LEU A 638 -23.59 9.01 14.74
N ALA A 639 -24.32 7.90 14.88
CA ALA A 639 -25.35 7.50 13.92
C ALA A 639 -26.48 8.55 13.84
N TYR A 640 -26.89 9.12 14.97
CA TYR A 640 -27.91 10.17 15.00
C TYR A 640 -27.43 11.49 14.37
N GLU A 641 -26.21 11.93 14.69
CA GLU A 641 -25.58 13.12 14.10
C GLU A 641 -25.35 12.96 12.57
N PHE A 642 -24.87 11.79 12.15
CA PHE A 642 -24.77 11.45 10.73
C PHE A 642 -26.14 11.56 10.05
N LEU A 643 -27.18 10.99 10.66
CA LEU A 643 -28.54 11.08 10.13
C LEU A 643 -29.02 12.53 10.05
N GLN A 644 -28.78 13.37 11.07
CA GLN A 644 -29.15 14.79 11.05
C GLN A 644 -28.55 15.51 9.83
N SER A 645 -27.24 15.32 9.64
CA SER A 645 -26.46 15.94 8.57
C SER A 645 -26.78 15.41 7.16
N HIS A 646 -27.60 14.36 7.04
CA HIS A 646 -28.03 13.77 5.77
C HIS A 646 -29.57 13.73 5.62
N ARG A 647 -30.30 14.56 6.40
CA ARG A 647 -31.76 14.77 6.28
C ARG A 647 -32.17 15.55 5.02
N GLU A 648 -31.23 16.28 4.41
CA GLU A 648 -31.44 17.17 3.26
C GLU A 648 -30.27 16.99 2.27
N PRO A 649 -30.47 17.20 0.95
CA PRO A 649 -29.40 17.06 -0.04
C PRO A 649 -28.19 17.95 0.24
N ILE A 650 -26.99 17.39 0.11
CA ILE A 650 -25.73 18.09 0.45
C ILE A 650 -25.49 19.25 -0.52
N THR A 651 -25.69 20.47 -0.02
CA THR A 651 -25.51 21.72 -0.76
C THR A 651 -24.04 22.16 -0.70
N GLU A 652 -23.17 21.64 -1.57
CA GLU A 652 -21.81 22.15 -1.71
C GLU A 652 -21.85 23.60 -2.24
N CYS A 653 -21.02 24.47 -1.68
CA CYS A 653 -20.96 25.89 -2.02
C CYS A 653 -19.54 26.24 -2.48
N GLU A 654 -19.42 26.99 -3.56
CA GLU A 654 -18.14 27.41 -4.12
C GLU A 654 -18.06 28.93 -4.05
N VAL A 655 -17.05 29.46 -3.38
CA VAL A 655 -16.91 30.91 -3.15
C VAL A 655 -15.50 31.35 -3.49
N VAL A 656 -15.36 32.22 -4.48
CA VAL A 656 -14.09 32.89 -4.78
C VAL A 656 -14.05 34.20 -4.03
N VAL A 657 -13.04 34.39 -3.20
CA VAL A 657 -12.82 35.59 -2.38
C VAL A 657 -11.47 36.23 -2.67
N LYS A 658 -11.31 37.50 -2.26
CA LYS A 658 -10.03 38.21 -2.34
C LYS A 658 -9.03 37.70 -1.30
N LEU A 659 -7.75 37.93 -1.57
CA LEU A 659 -6.59 37.38 -0.81
C LEU A 659 -6.55 37.62 0.71
N GLN A 660 -7.42 38.45 1.31
CA GLN A 660 -7.57 38.50 2.77
C GLN A 660 -7.99 37.12 3.36
N ALA A 661 -8.58 36.25 2.53
CA ALA A 661 -8.86 34.85 2.83
C ALA A 661 -7.63 33.90 2.74
N ALA A 662 -6.41 34.38 2.46
CA ALA A 662 -5.22 33.53 2.32
C ALA A 662 -4.84 32.73 3.57
N LYS A 663 -5.39 33.09 4.73
CA LYS A 663 -5.21 32.37 6.01
C LYS A 663 -6.19 31.21 6.21
N ILE A 664 -7.18 31.04 5.33
CA ILE A 664 -8.15 29.95 5.41
C ILE A 664 -7.48 28.65 4.98
N GLU A 665 -7.59 27.62 5.81
CA GLU A 665 -7.10 26.26 5.57
C GLU A 665 -8.26 25.25 5.47
N VAL A 666 -7.97 24.06 4.94
CA VAL A 666 -8.94 22.96 4.91
C VAL A 666 -9.33 22.58 6.34
N GLY A 667 -10.64 22.45 6.60
CA GLY A 667 -11.16 22.19 7.93
C GLY A 667 -11.46 23.42 8.78
N ASP A 668 -11.08 24.62 8.34
CA ASP A 668 -11.51 25.84 9.01
C ASP A 668 -13.01 26.07 8.80
N LYS A 669 -13.62 26.83 9.71
CA LYS A 669 -15.05 27.15 9.68
C LYS A 669 -15.27 28.51 9.04
N VAL A 670 -16.26 28.61 8.17
CA VAL A 670 -16.64 29.84 7.47
C VAL A 670 -18.12 30.13 7.72
N LYS A 671 -18.45 31.36 8.15
CA LYS A 671 -19.81 31.89 8.23
C LYS A 671 -20.12 32.65 6.95
N LEU A 672 -21.02 32.14 6.11
CA LEU A 672 -21.51 32.87 4.95
C LEU A 672 -22.74 33.70 5.32
N THR A 673 -22.66 35.00 5.06
CA THR A 673 -23.81 35.91 5.11
C THR A 673 -24.08 36.45 3.70
N ARG A 674 -25.35 36.41 3.27
CA ARG A 674 -25.80 36.77 1.93
C ARG A 674 -27.28 37.20 1.96
N SER A 675 -27.59 38.43 1.58
CA SER A 675 -28.93 39.02 1.69
C SER A 675 -29.99 38.33 0.82
N ARG A 676 -29.57 37.61 -0.23
CA ARG A 676 -30.41 36.75 -1.06
C ARG A 676 -29.80 35.37 -1.16
N ALA A 677 -30.47 34.37 -0.62
CA ALA A 677 -30.11 32.98 -0.85
C ALA A 677 -30.18 32.67 -2.37
N PRO A 678 -29.47 31.64 -2.85
CA PRO A 678 -29.63 31.15 -4.22
C PRO A 678 -30.99 30.46 -4.46
N TYR A 679 -31.78 30.24 -3.40
CA TYR A 679 -33.11 29.65 -3.42
C TYR A 679 -34.19 30.69 -3.05
N GLU A 680 -35.43 30.44 -3.44
CA GLU A 680 -36.55 31.39 -3.31
C GLU A 680 -36.94 31.74 -1.85
N SER A 681 -36.41 31.01 -0.86
CA SER A 681 -36.75 31.10 0.56
C SER A 681 -35.70 31.84 1.42
N GLY A 682 -35.51 33.14 1.16
CA GLY A 682 -34.90 34.09 2.11
C GLY A 682 -33.44 34.46 1.85
N GLY A 683 -32.69 34.72 2.93
CA GLY A 683 -31.26 35.06 2.92
C GLY A 683 -30.48 34.13 3.84
N TRP A 684 -29.16 34.05 3.67
CA TRP A 684 -28.29 33.34 4.60
C TRP A 684 -27.71 34.35 5.60
N THR A 685 -27.92 34.10 6.89
CA THR A 685 -27.38 34.92 7.99
C THR A 685 -26.47 34.03 8.82
N GLU A 686 -25.16 34.25 8.75
CA GLU A 686 -24.14 33.47 9.47
C GLU A 686 -24.27 31.94 9.29
N LYS A 687 -24.68 31.45 8.12
CA LYS A 687 -24.75 30.00 7.87
C LYS A 687 -23.32 29.44 7.89
N VAL A 688 -23.07 28.50 8.79
CA VAL A 688 -21.74 27.88 8.95
C VAL A 688 -21.52 26.83 7.86
N PHE A 689 -20.30 26.81 7.34
CA PHE A 689 -19.75 25.79 6.45
C PHE A 689 -18.36 25.41 6.92
N GLN A 690 -17.91 24.20 6.59
CA GLN A 690 -16.51 23.82 6.62
C GLN A 690 -15.85 24.07 5.26
N VAL A 691 -14.58 24.45 5.29
CA VAL A 691 -13.70 24.44 4.12
C VAL A 691 -13.28 23.01 3.76
N LYS A 692 -13.69 22.55 2.58
CA LYS A 692 -13.39 21.22 2.01
C LYS A 692 -12.14 21.22 1.13
N ALA A 693 -11.95 22.29 0.34
CA ALA A 693 -10.78 22.52 -0.53
C ALA A 693 -10.46 24.03 -0.62
N VAL A 694 -9.20 24.38 -0.93
CA VAL A 694 -8.68 25.76 -0.99
C VAL A 694 -7.78 25.92 -2.22
N GLN A 695 -8.39 26.17 -3.37
CA GLN A 695 -7.66 26.41 -4.61
C GLN A 695 -7.23 27.88 -4.69
N ARG A 696 -5.92 28.13 -4.75
CA ARG A 696 -5.35 29.47 -4.88
C ARG A 696 -5.19 29.82 -6.36
N GLU A 697 -5.83 30.89 -6.80
CA GLU A 697 -5.88 31.30 -8.21
C GLU A 697 -4.99 32.54 -8.48
N PRO A 698 -4.45 32.70 -9.70
CA PRO A 698 -3.75 33.92 -10.10
C PRO A 698 -4.62 35.17 -9.94
N GLY A 699 -3.99 36.32 -9.66
CA GLY A 699 -4.70 37.60 -9.53
C GLY A 699 -5.39 37.81 -8.18
N ASN A 700 -4.77 37.32 -7.09
CA ASN A 700 -5.20 37.54 -5.71
C ASN A 700 -6.59 36.98 -5.35
N ARG A 701 -6.90 35.81 -5.90
CA ARG A 701 -8.16 35.07 -5.79
C ARG A 701 -7.96 33.77 -5.00
N VAL A 702 -8.88 33.43 -4.10
CA VAL A 702 -8.91 32.14 -3.39
C VAL A 702 -10.30 31.53 -3.58
N ARG A 703 -10.36 30.37 -4.24
CA ARG A 703 -11.57 29.58 -4.48
C ARG A 703 -11.72 28.56 -3.35
N LEU A 704 -12.75 28.75 -2.53
CA LEU A 704 -13.10 27.87 -1.43
C LEU A 704 -14.20 26.92 -1.88
N LEU A 705 -13.98 25.61 -1.76
CA LEU A 705 -15.07 24.63 -1.78
C LEU A 705 -15.53 24.45 -0.33
N LEU A 706 -16.82 24.69 -0.08
CA LEU A 706 -17.44 24.77 1.23
C LEU A 706 -18.57 23.74 1.36
N GLU A 707 -18.68 23.10 2.52
CA GLU A 707 -19.68 22.07 2.80
C GLU A 707 -20.39 22.37 4.12
N PRO A 708 -21.73 22.36 4.20
CA PRO A 708 -22.45 22.78 5.39
C PRO A 708 -22.41 21.76 6.54
N ASN A 709 -22.11 20.49 6.20
CA ASN A 709 -22.38 19.31 7.01
C ASN A 709 -21.10 18.45 7.19
N LEU A 710 -21.21 17.29 7.87
CA LEU A 710 -20.06 16.53 8.36
C LEU A 710 -19.08 16.09 7.23
N PRO A 711 -17.82 16.56 7.25
CA PRO A 711 -16.90 16.58 6.08
C PRO A 711 -16.17 15.27 5.78
N CYS A 712 -16.28 14.29 6.68
CA CYS A 712 -15.32 13.20 6.83
C CYS A 712 -15.95 11.81 6.72
N LEU A 713 -17.27 11.76 6.55
CA LEU A 713 -18.05 10.54 6.46
C LEU A 713 -18.37 10.26 4.99
N ASP A 714 -17.31 10.10 4.19
CA ASP A 714 -17.40 9.61 2.81
C ASP A 714 -18.19 8.30 2.78
N PHE A 715 -19.31 8.32 2.06
CA PHE A 715 -20.33 7.30 2.10
C PHE A 715 -19.91 6.05 1.32
N GLN A 716 -19.96 4.86 1.95
CA GLN A 716 -19.88 3.61 1.20
C GLN A 716 -21.29 3.07 0.95
N LEU A 717 -21.69 3.12 -0.33
CA LEU A 717 -22.90 2.49 -0.87
C LEU A 717 -22.76 0.95 -0.80
N THR A 718 -22.99 0.36 0.37
CA THR A 718 -22.99 -1.09 0.55
C THR A 718 -24.39 -1.67 0.40
N GLY A 719 -24.59 -2.59 -0.54
CA GLY A 719 -25.76 -3.46 -0.56
C GLY A 719 -25.74 -4.38 0.67
N PHE A 720 -26.46 -3.99 1.72
CA PHE A 720 -26.41 -4.64 3.02
C PHE A 720 -27.53 -5.68 3.13
N GLU A 721 -27.19 -6.97 3.13
CA GLU A 721 -28.11 -8.02 3.57
C GLU A 721 -28.27 -7.93 5.09
N GLU A 722 -29.52 -7.94 5.60
CA GLU A 722 -29.80 -7.76 7.03
C GLU A 722 -29.42 -9.00 7.86
N ALA A 723 -28.13 -9.14 8.14
CA ALA A 723 -27.65 -10.01 9.21
C ALA A 723 -28.08 -9.44 10.57
N GLU A 724 -28.89 -10.20 11.32
CA GLU A 724 -29.37 -9.80 12.65
C GLU A 724 -28.20 -9.43 13.59
N ASN A 725 -28.36 -8.35 14.36
CA ASN A 725 -27.43 -8.02 15.44
C ASN A 725 -27.54 -9.12 16.52
N PRO A 726 -26.47 -9.85 16.87
CA PRO A 726 -26.54 -10.99 17.78
C PRO A 726 -27.03 -10.62 19.19
N ASP A 727 -26.73 -9.41 19.68
CA ASP A 727 -27.24 -8.93 20.98
C ASP A 727 -28.76 -8.70 20.94
N MET A 728 -29.30 -8.33 19.77
CA MET A 728 -30.75 -8.19 19.57
C MET A 728 -31.45 -9.56 19.50
N HIS A 729 -30.79 -10.57 18.94
CA HIS A 729 -31.28 -11.95 18.94
C HIS A 729 -31.35 -12.50 20.37
N ASP A 730 -30.31 -12.33 21.18
CA ASP A 730 -30.31 -12.79 22.58
C ASP A 730 -31.33 -12.01 23.44
N GLY A 731 -31.55 -10.72 23.15
CA GLY A 731 -32.65 -9.92 23.69
C GLY A 731 -34.03 -10.48 23.32
N MET A 732 -34.25 -10.86 22.06
CA MET A 732 -35.50 -11.49 21.61
C MET A 732 -35.72 -12.88 22.23
N GLN A 733 -34.69 -13.71 22.35
CA GLN A 733 -34.78 -15.01 23.01
C GLN A 733 -35.17 -14.87 24.49
N ARG A 734 -34.62 -13.87 25.20
CA ARG A 734 -35.02 -13.55 26.57
C ARG A 734 -36.45 -13.02 26.67
N ALA A 735 -36.93 -12.24 25.70
CA ALA A 735 -38.31 -11.79 25.63
C ALA A 735 -39.29 -12.95 25.36
N LEU A 736 -38.95 -13.87 24.45
CA LEU A 736 -39.70 -15.10 24.18
C LEU A 736 -39.77 -16.01 25.43
N ALA A 737 -38.66 -16.17 26.15
CA ALA A 737 -38.60 -16.93 27.40
C ALA A 737 -39.41 -16.31 28.56
N VAL A 738 -39.86 -15.06 28.44
CA VAL A 738 -40.83 -14.44 29.37
C VAL A 738 -42.27 -14.74 28.95
N PHE A 739 -42.55 -14.85 27.65
CA PHE A 739 -43.88 -15.21 27.13
C PHE A 739 -44.24 -16.70 27.29
N ASP A 740 -43.25 -17.60 27.25
CA ASP A 740 -43.47 -19.06 27.31
C ASP A 740 -43.76 -19.62 28.72
N LYS A 741 -44.23 -18.77 29.64
CA LYS A 741 -44.49 -19.15 31.05
C LYS A 741 -45.96 -19.30 31.43
N ASP A 742 -46.88 -18.72 30.65
CA ASP A 742 -48.30 -18.60 31.01
C ASP A 742 -49.24 -19.52 30.20
N ASN A 743 -48.73 -20.39 29.31
CA ASN A 743 -49.54 -21.37 28.55
C ASN A 743 -49.13 -22.82 28.84
N GLN A 744 -49.72 -23.40 29.89
CA GLN A 744 -49.76 -24.86 30.05
C GLN A 744 -50.99 -25.46 29.35
N GLU A 745 -50.81 -26.70 28.88
CA GLU A 745 -51.82 -27.63 28.34
C GLU A 745 -52.55 -27.24 27.04
N VAL A 746 -52.27 -28.00 25.97
CA VAL A 746 -53.16 -29.10 25.55
C VAL A 746 -52.38 -30.12 24.70
N LYS A 747 -52.70 -31.41 24.83
CA LYS A 747 -52.13 -32.50 24.04
C LYS A 747 -53.05 -32.80 22.84
N ALA A 748 -52.49 -33.06 21.64
CA ALA A 748 -52.77 -34.30 20.88
C ALA A 748 -52.13 -34.35 19.46
N SER A 749 -51.60 -35.53 19.14
CA SER A 749 -51.43 -36.18 17.82
C SER A 749 -51.79 -35.46 16.49
N ARG A 750 -50.76 -35.29 15.64
CA ARG A 750 -50.54 -36.06 14.37
C ARG A 750 -51.78 -36.37 13.50
N VAL A 751 -51.85 -35.82 12.27
CA VAL A 751 -52.07 -36.56 10.99
C VAL A 751 -52.00 -35.64 9.73
N VAL A 752 -51.31 -36.15 8.69
CA VAL A 752 -51.37 -35.91 7.22
C VAL A 752 -52.04 -34.65 6.65
N ALA A 753 -51.33 -33.93 5.77
CA ALA A 753 -51.84 -32.84 4.93
C ALA A 753 -52.61 -33.34 3.69
N GLY A 754 -53.63 -32.59 3.24
CA GLY A 754 -54.49 -33.02 2.11
C GLY A 754 -55.36 -31.96 1.42
N SER A 755 -54.76 -31.12 0.57
CA SER A 755 -55.27 -30.69 -0.76
C SER A 755 -56.55 -29.81 -0.94
N ILE A 756 -56.61 -29.13 -2.11
CA ILE A 756 -57.79 -28.60 -2.87
C ILE A 756 -58.26 -27.13 -2.63
N LYS A 757 -57.82 -26.25 -3.55
CA LYS A 757 -58.54 -25.31 -4.46
C LYS A 757 -59.57 -24.22 -4.02
N GLN A 758 -59.54 -23.13 -4.82
CA GLN A 758 -60.65 -22.25 -5.27
C GLN A 758 -61.21 -21.19 -4.27
N ASP A 759 -61.83 -20.07 -4.69
CA ASP A 759 -62.31 -19.66 -6.04
C ASP A 759 -62.21 -18.12 -6.32
N GLU A 760 -62.67 -17.67 -7.51
CA GLU A 760 -62.67 -16.27 -8.01
C GLU A 760 -63.74 -15.32 -7.41
N ALA A 761 -63.66 -13.99 -7.65
CA ALA A 761 -64.61 -13.24 -8.52
C ALA A 761 -64.54 -11.68 -8.47
N LEU A 762 -65.08 -11.05 -9.54
CA LEU A 762 -65.54 -9.63 -9.71
C LEU A 762 -64.50 -8.49 -9.91
N ARG A 763 -64.79 -7.37 -10.64
CA ARG A 763 -65.41 -7.18 -11.99
C ARG A 763 -65.42 -5.68 -12.41
N LYS A 764 -65.00 -5.36 -13.66
CA LYS A 764 -65.50 -4.27 -14.57
C LYS A 764 -65.48 -2.80 -14.06
N ASP A 765 -65.54 -1.71 -14.84
CA ASP A 765 -65.49 -1.32 -16.28
C ASP A 765 -64.90 0.15 -16.28
N SER A 766 -64.56 0.92 -17.32
CA SER A 766 -64.81 0.95 -18.79
C SER A 766 -63.67 1.75 -19.50
N ILE A 767 -63.84 2.14 -20.78
CA ILE A 767 -62.99 3.11 -21.53
C ILE A 767 -63.91 4.12 -22.25
N SER A 768 -63.47 5.37 -22.46
CA SER A 768 -64.13 6.35 -23.35
C SER A 768 -63.12 7.07 -24.26
N THR A 769 -63.59 7.66 -25.37
CA THR A 769 -62.76 8.03 -26.54
C THR A 769 -62.77 9.55 -26.80
N VAL A 770 -61.69 10.10 -27.36
CA VAL A 770 -61.50 11.53 -27.69
C VAL A 770 -61.88 11.83 -29.15
N GLN A 771 -62.37 13.05 -29.43
CA GLN A 771 -62.46 13.60 -30.79
C GLN A 771 -62.36 15.14 -30.85
N VAL A 772 -61.54 15.63 -31.80
CA VAL A 772 -61.77 16.84 -32.64
C VAL A 772 -61.69 18.22 -31.94
N PRO A 773 -61.28 19.35 -32.59
CA PRO A 773 -60.90 19.59 -34.01
C PRO A 773 -59.46 20.11 -34.22
N ALA A 774 -59.08 20.26 -35.50
CA ALA A 774 -57.91 21.04 -35.93
C ALA A 774 -58.32 22.38 -36.55
N ASN A 775 -57.49 23.43 -36.46
CA ASN A 775 -57.30 24.40 -37.57
C ASN A 775 -56.22 25.49 -37.36
N SER A 776 -55.70 25.96 -38.50
CA SER A 776 -54.96 27.22 -38.73
C SER A 776 -53.52 27.36 -38.19
N ALA A 777 -52.73 28.17 -38.90
CA ALA A 777 -51.29 28.32 -38.71
C ALA A 777 -50.85 29.78 -38.88
N ARG A 778 -49.67 30.14 -38.34
CA ARG A 778 -48.88 31.29 -38.81
C ARG A 778 -47.42 31.17 -38.40
N ALA A 779 -46.52 31.53 -39.31
CA ALA A 779 -45.08 31.61 -39.04
C ALA A 779 -44.65 33.07 -38.80
N VAL A 780 -43.68 33.26 -37.91
CA VAL A 780 -42.80 34.43 -37.86
C VAL A 780 -41.39 33.90 -37.57
N ALA A 781 -40.40 34.34 -38.34
CA ALA A 781 -39.00 33.97 -38.13
C ALA A 781 -38.23 35.15 -37.53
N HIS A 782 -37.37 34.87 -36.54
CA HIS A 782 -36.25 35.74 -36.18
C HIS A 782 -35.08 34.87 -35.74
N GLY A 783 -33.95 35.00 -36.43
CA GLY A 783 -32.72 34.32 -36.07
C GLY A 783 -31.72 35.25 -35.39
N GLN A 784 -31.00 34.73 -34.41
CA GLN A 784 -29.70 35.25 -33.99
C GLN A 784 -28.73 34.07 -33.92
N ALA A 785 -27.54 34.24 -34.50
CA ALA A 785 -26.48 33.24 -34.46
C ALA A 785 -25.48 33.59 -33.36
N TYR A 786 -25.18 32.65 -32.48
CA TYR A 786 -24.07 32.75 -31.52
C TYR A 786 -22.82 32.08 -32.12
N PRO A 787 -21.65 32.72 -32.08
CA PRO A 787 -20.40 32.10 -32.56
C PRO A 787 -19.91 31.06 -31.53
N VAL A 788 -19.82 29.80 -31.93
CA VAL A 788 -19.14 28.76 -31.15
C VAL A 788 -17.64 28.84 -31.44
N HIS A 789 -16.86 29.22 -30.43
CA HIS A 789 -15.40 29.14 -30.51
C HIS A 789 -14.93 27.70 -30.28
N PHE A 790 -14.25 27.13 -31.26
CA PHE A 790 -13.51 25.87 -31.11
C PHE A 790 -12.07 26.17 -30.70
N CYS A 791 -11.58 25.50 -29.67
CA CYS A 791 -10.18 25.55 -29.27
C CYS A 791 -9.51 24.21 -29.62
N VAL A 792 -8.36 24.25 -30.32
CA VAL A 792 -7.66 23.05 -30.80
C VAL A 792 -6.22 23.09 -30.29
N SER A 793 -5.88 22.17 -29.39
CA SER A 793 -4.51 21.97 -28.90
C SER A 793 -3.81 20.91 -29.74
N MET A 794 -2.63 21.23 -30.26
CA MET A 794 -1.79 20.31 -31.03
C MET A 794 -0.46 20.08 -30.31
N TYR A 795 0.09 18.86 -30.43
CA TYR A 795 1.44 18.52 -29.97
C TYR A 795 2.27 18.04 -31.17
N SER A 796 3.53 18.47 -31.23
CA SER A 796 4.49 18.06 -32.27
C SER A 796 5.83 17.69 -31.65
N SER A 797 6.33 16.49 -31.94
CA SER A 797 7.67 16.06 -31.58
C SER A 797 8.69 16.55 -32.63
N GLY A 798 9.37 17.67 -32.35
CA GLY A 798 10.61 18.05 -33.01
C GLY A 798 10.52 18.50 -34.48
N ASP A 799 10.12 19.75 -34.73
CA ASP A 799 10.98 20.77 -35.36
C ASP A 799 10.26 22.13 -35.47
N GLN A 800 11.02 23.24 -35.46
CA GLN A 800 10.45 24.59 -35.49
C GLN A 800 10.36 25.15 -36.92
N ASN A 801 9.15 25.40 -37.39
CA ASN A 801 8.84 26.42 -38.41
C ASN A 801 7.39 26.91 -38.23
N ILE A 802 7.15 28.21 -38.38
CA ILE A 802 5.83 28.84 -38.21
C ILE A 802 5.26 29.22 -39.59
N TYR A 803 4.00 28.88 -39.84
CA TYR A 803 3.27 29.23 -41.06
C TYR A 803 1.93 29.89 -40.73
N GLU A 804 1.54 30.91 -41.49
CA GLU A 804 0.31 31.69 -41.30
C GLU A 804 -0.76 31.28 -42.34
N LEU A 805 -1.77 30.52 -41.92
CA LEU A 805 -2.89 30.09 -42.76
C LEU A 805 -3.92 31.23 -42.92
N LYS A 806 -4.46 31.41 -44.14
CA LYS A 806 -5.31 32.59 -44.48
C LYS A 806 -6.72 32.26 -44.96
N SER A 807 -7.04 30.99 -45.19
CA SER A 807 -8.41 30.53 -45.43
C SER A 807 -8.64 29.12 -44.87
N PHE A 808 -9.92 28.74 -44.75
CA PHE A 808 -10.31 27.40 -44.27
C PHE A 808 -9.96 26.28 -45.28
N ASN A 809 -9.89 26.60 -46.58
CA ASN A 809 -9.58 25.62 -47.63
C ASN A 809 -8.11 25.17 -47.62
N ASP A 810 -7.20 26.05 -47.19
CA ASP A 810 -5.77 25.75 -47.06
C ASP A 810 -5.50 24.64 -46.02
N LEU A 811 -6.43 24.44 -45.07
CA LEU A 811 -6.36 23.40 -44.05
C LEU A 811 -6.49 21.98 -44.63
N THR A 812 -7.29 21.82 -45.70
CA THR A 812 -7.64 20.50 -46.26
C THR A 812 -6.44 19.78 -46.85
N ASP A 813 -5.57 20.50 -47.57
CA ASP A 813 -4.37 19.92 -48.18
C ASP A 813 -3.25 19.72 -47.15
N PHE A 814 -3.12 20.64 -46.17
CA PHE A 814 -2.13 20.56 -45.09
C PHE A 814 -2.32 19.34 -44.17
N LEU A 815 -3.54 18.79 -44.08
CA LEU A 815 -3.86 17.67 -43.20
C LEU A 815 -3.48 16.28 -43.75
N THR A 816 -2.92 16.19 -44.96
CA THR A 816 -2.46 14.92 -45.56
C THR A 816 -1.13 14.40 -44.98
N GLY A 817 -1.12 14.13 -43.68
CA GLY A 817 0.03 13.49 -43.00
C GLY A 817 -0.07 13.36 -41.47
N TRP A 818 -0.99 14.06 -40.82
CA TRP A 818 -1.05 14.18 -39.35
C TRP A 818 -2.16 13.33 -38.73
N LYS A 819 -1.90 12.75 -37.55
CA LYS A 819 -2.92 12.09 -36.72
C LYS A 819 -3.60 13.12 -35.82
N ILE A 820 -4.91 13.24 -35.90
CA ILE A 820 -5.74 14.06 -35.00
C ILE A 820 -6.69 13.16 -34.22
N VAL A 821 -6.82 13.40 -32.93
CA VAL A 821 -7.89 12.83 -32.08
C VAL A 821 -8.87 13.94 -31.78
N VAL A 822 -10.14 13.75 -32.14
CA VAL A 822 -11.22 14.72 -31.91
C VAL A 822 -12.14 14.20 -30.81
N PHE A 823 -12.37 15.03 -29.78
CA PHE A 823 -13.36 14.76 -28.74
C PHE A 823 -14.60 15.64 -28.98
N CYS A 824 -15.75 15.00 -29.20
CA CYS A 824 -17.04 15.68 -29.30
C CYS A 824 -17.85 15.44 -28.02
N THR A 825 -17.94 16.44 -27.14
CA THR A 825 -18.84 16.42 -25.98
C THR A 825 -20.25 16.83 -26.40
N GLY A 826 -21.16 15.87 -26.52
CA GLY A 826 -22.56 16.14 -26.85
C GLY A 826 -23.31 16.78 -25.68
N ILE A 827 -23.84 17.98 -25.88
CA ILE A 827 -24.82 18.60 -24.98
C ILE A 827 -26.21 18.18 -25.43
N MET A 828 -26.92 17.39 -24.62
CA MET A 828 -28.37 17.20 -24.77
C MET A 828 -29.10 18.18 -23.85
N PRO A 829 -29.87 19.15 -24.38
CA PRO A 829 -30.83 19.89 -23.58
C PRO A 829 -32.04 18.99 -23.32
N HIS A 830 -32.40 18.78 -22.05
CA HIS A 830 -33.75 18.30 -21.71
C HIS A 830 -34.76 19.39 -22.09
N LEU A 831 -35.78 19.01 -22.85
CA LEU A 831 -37.00 19.78 -23.05
C LEU A 831 -38.20 18.88 -22.78
N GLU A 832 -39.21 19.42 -22.09
CA GLU A 832 -40.39 18.67 -21.68
C GLU A 832 -41.49 18.69 -22.77
N ASN A 833 -42.21 17.57 -22.86
CA ASN A 833 -43.51 17.37 -23.52
C ASN A 833 -43.62 17.47 -25.06
N ASP A 834 -44.19 16.40 -25.61
CA ASP A 834 -45.07 16.31 -26.79
C ASP A 834 -44.76 17.13 -28.06
N GLY A 835 -44.05 16.51 -29.00
CA GLY A 835 -44.01 16.93 -30.40
C GLY A 835 -43.48 15.83 -31.33
N TYR A 836 -44.31 15.35 -32.27
CA TYR A 836 -43.86 14.49 -33.36
C TYR A 836 -42.94 15.27 -34.31
N MET A 837 -41.83 14.66 -34.74
CA MET A 837 -41.19 14.98 -36.02
C MET A 837 -41.23 13.75 -36.93
N GLU A 838 -41.64 13.95 -38.18
CA GLU A 838 -41.69 12.91 -39.19
C GLU A 838 -40.31 12.60 -39.77
N ALA A 839 -40.13 11.39 -40.32
CA ALA A 839 -38.85 10.94 -40.83
C ALA A 839 -38.48 11.61 -42.17
N ALA A 840 -37.41 12.39 -42.15
CA ALA A 840 -36.71 12.84 -43.36
C ALA A 840 -35.19 12.75 -43.18
N ASP A 841 -34.51 12.35 -44.25
CA ASP A 841 -33.05 12.35 -44.45
C ASP A 841 -32.16 11.49 -43.53
N THR A 842 -32.58 10.25 -43.25
CA THR A 842 -31.72 9.21 -42.64
C THR A 842 -30.47 8.91 -43.49
N ASN A 843 -30.55 9.13 -44.81
CA ASN A 843 -29.54 8.71 -45.78
C ASN A 843 -28.22 9.50 -45.68
N ALA A 844 -28.29 10.82 -45.43
CA ALA A 844 -27.10 11.64 -45.21
C ALA A 844 -26.31 11.18 -43.97
N TRP A 845 -27.00 10.76 -42.90
CA TRP A 845 -26.37 10.31 -41.67
C TRP A 845 -25.68 8.96 -41.82
N THR A 846 -26.32 7.98 -42.47
CA THR A 846 -25.69 6.68 -42.78
C THR A 846 -24.45 6.84 -43.65
N ALA A 847 -24.51 7.65 -44.71
CA ALA A 847 -23.36 7.89 -45.59
C ALA A 847 -22.16 8.53 -44.86
N MET A 848 -22.41 9.44 -43.91
CA MET A 848 -21.34 10.03 -43.10
C MET A 848 -20.76 9.02 -42.09
N ASN A 849 -21.60 8.19 -41.47
CA ASN A 849 -21.19 7.21 -40.49
C ASN A 849 -20.37 6.07 -41.11
N ASP A 850 -20.79 5.55 -42.27
CA ASP A 850 -20.05 4.51 -43.01
C ASP A 850 -18.69 5.03 -43.52
N ALA A 851 -18.63 6.30 -43.95
CA ALA A 851 -17.38 6.94 -44.34
C ALA A 851 -16.39 7.06 -43.18
N LEU A 852 -16.87 7.37 -41.96
CA LEU A 852 -16.07 7.38 -40.73
C LEU A 852 -15.60 5.98 -40.34
N LEU A 853 -16.52 5.00 -40.28
CA LEU A 853 -16.22 3.60 -39.93
C LEU A 853 -15.19 2.97 -40.86
N SER A 854 -15.18 3.33 -42.15
CA SER A 854 -14.19 2.83 -43.12
C SER A 854 -12.73 3.19 -42.81
N LYS A 855 -12.47 4.20 -41.97
CA LYS A 855 -11.12 4.74 -41.70
C LYS A 855 -10.58 4.47 -40.29
N VAL A 856 -11.41 4.03 -39.34
CA VAL A 856 -10.98 3.80 -37.95
C VAL A 856 -10.63 2.31 -37.73
N ASN A 857 -9.47 1.90 -38.25
CA ASN A 857 -8.89 0.56 -38.00
C ASN A 857 -7.38 0.65 -37.72
N SER A 858 -7.04 1.16 -36.53
CA SER A 858 -5.70 1.11 -35.93
C SER A 858 -5.85 1.12 -34.41
N PRO A 859 -5.08 0.32 -33.64
CA PRO A 859 -5.17 0.33 -32.18
C PRO A 859 -4.65 1.64 -31.58
N VAL A 860 -5.23 2.03 -30.44
CA VAL A 860 -4.77 3.12 -29.58
C VAL A 860 -3.93 2.53 -28.45
N HIS A 861 -2.82 3.18 -28.11
CA HIS A 861 -2.01 2.86 -26.92
C HIS A 861 -2.28 3.88 -25.80
N GLY A 862 -2.43 3.39 -24.57
CA GLY A 862 -2.34 4.17 -23.34
C GLY A 862 -3.64 4.32 -22.55
N GLY A 863 -3.56 4.08 -21.23
CA GLY A 863 -4.59 4.46 -20.24
C GLY A 863 -5.54 3.35 -19.78
N ASN A 864 -5.33 2.84 -18.57
CA ASN A 864 -6.26 1.92 -17.92
C ASN A 864 -7.53 2.66 -17.41
N LYS A 865 -8.62 2.59 -18.16
CA LYS A 865 -10.00 2.73 -17.64
C LYS A 865 -10.93 1.78 -18.38
N ALA A 866 -11.89 1.18 -17.68
CA ALA A 866 -12.94 0.37 -18.30
C ALA A 866 -13.89 1.27 -19.11
N LEU A 867 -14.01 1.02 -20.41
CA LEU A 867 -14.84 1.81 -21.31
C LEU A 867 -16.23 1.16 -21.46
N LYS A 868 -17.21 1.59 -20.66
CA LYS A 868 -18.61 1.20 -20.86
C LYS A 868 -19.17 1.98 -22.06
N VAL A 869 -19.34 1.32 -23.20
CA VAL A 869 -19.96 1.91 -24.40
C VAL A 869 -21.38 1.39 -24.55
N GLU A 870 -22.38 2.20 -24.19
CA GLU A 870 -23.78 1.92 -24.53
C GLU A 870 -24.10 2.50 -25.92
N ILE A 871 -24.03 1.64 -26.93
CA ILE A 871 -24.58 1.92 -28.26
C ILE A 871 -26.05 1.49 -28.27
N GLY A 872 -26.93 2.33 -28.82
CA GLY A 872 -28.37 2.09 -28.79
C GLY A 872 -28.78 0.79 -29.49
N ALA A 873 -29.60 -0.02 -28.79
CA ALA A 873 -30.36 -1.15 -29.34
C ALA A 873 -29.57 -2.22 -30.12
N GLY A 874 -28.35 -2.58 -29.68
CA GLY A 874 -27.59 -3.70 -30.24
C GLY A 874 -26.66 -4.36 -29.22
N LYS A 875 -26.61 -5.71 -29.26
CA LYS A 875 -25.73 -6.68 -28.55
C LYS A 875 -24.70 -6.12 -27.54
N THR A 876 -24.70 -6.69 -26.32
CA THR A 876 -23.67 -6.43 -25.31
C THR A 876 -22.44 -7.31 -25.54
N TYR A 877 -21.24 -6.73 -25.46
CA TYR A 877 -19.96 -7.45 -25.55
C TYR A 877 -19.18 -7.36 -24.24
N GLY A 878 -18.76 -8.52 -23.71
CA GLY A 878 -17.77 -8.62 -22.63
C GLY A 878 -16.41 -9.05 -23.19
N MET A 879 -15.33 -8.48 -22.66
CA MET A 879 -13.96 -8.90 -22.94
C MET A 879 -13.21 -9.22 -21.65
N ALA A 880 -12.53 -10.38 -21.63
CA ALA A 880 -11.47 -10.69 -20.68
C ALA A 880 -10.15 -10.86 -21.42
N ARG A 881 -9.03 -10.44 -20.81
CA ARG A 881 -7.67 -10.55 -21.38
C ARG A 881 -6.74 -11.23 -20.39
N GLN A 882 -5.92 -12.14 -20.90
CA GLN A 882 -4.78 -12.72 -20.20
C GLN A 882 -3.50 -12.48 -21.01
N GLU A 883 -2.47 -11.92 -20.38
CA GLU A 883 -1.10 -11.89 -20.93
C GLU A 883 -0.27 -13.03 -20.31
N ILE A 884 0.62 -13.61 -21.10
CA ILE A 884 1.53 -14.70 -20.68
C ILE A 884 2.92 -14.40 -21.26
N ASP A 885 3.90 -14.20 -20.37
CA ASP A 885 5.31 -14.09 -20.76
C ASP A 885 5.89 -15.48 -21.04
N VAL A 886 6.55 -15.64 -22.19
CA VAL A 886 7.05 -16.93 -22.69
C VAL A 886 8.58 -16.93 -22.66
N THR A 887 9.17 -17.85 -21.90
CA THR A 887 10.63 -18.06 -21.89
C THR A 887 11.01 -19.04 -23.00
N PRO A 888 11.86 -18.68 -23.99
CA PRO A 888 12.27 -19.61 -25.04
C PRO A 888 13.11 -20.77 -24.51
N GLY A 889 12.78 -21.99 -24.93
CA GLY A 889 13.64 -23.16 -24.71
C GLY A 889 14.93 -23.11 -25.56
N PRO A 890 16.05 -23.71 -25.09
CA PRO A 890 17.39 -23.52 -25.68
C PRO A 890 17.60 -24.12 -27.08
N SER A 891 16.60 -24.79 -27.66
CA SER A 891 16.68 -25.50 -28.95
C SER A 891 16.12 -24.74 -30.16
N GLY A 892 15.49 -23.57 -29.98
CA GLY A 892 14.92 -22.77 -31.08
C GLY A 892 13.76 -23.42 -31.87
N SER A 893 13.26 -24.56 -31.39
CA SER A 893 12.14 -25.29 -31.99
C SER A 893 10.79 -24.67 -31.62
N ALA A 894 9.87 -24.55 -32.59
CA ALA A 894 8.54 -23.99 -32.37
C ALA A 894 7.68 -24.88 -31.45
N SER A 895 7.32 -24.36 -30.27
CA SER A 895 6.46 -25.04 -29.30
C SER A 895 5.03 -25.21 -29.84
N VAL A 896 4.46 -26.39 -29.62
CA VAL A 896 3.08 -26.73 -30.02
C VAL A 896 2.19 -26.74 -28.79
N PHE A 897 1.53 -25.62 -28.54
CA PHE A 897 0.59 -25.50 -27.43
C PHE A 897 -0.78 -26.07 -27.79
N SER A 898 -1.51 -26.51 -26.76
CA SER A 898 -2.93 -26.87 -26.82
C SER A 898 -3.60 -26.22 -25.63
N TRP A 899 -4.60 -25.37 -25.87
CA TRP A 899 -5.30 -24.63 -24.82
C TRP A 899 -6.73 -25.15 -24.72
N ARG A 900 -7.24 -25.33 -23.50
CA ARG A 900 -8.65 -25.62 -23.21
C ARG A 900 -9.15 -24.54 -22.27
N VAL A 901 -10.09 -23.70 -22.71
CA VAL A 901 -10.76 -22.72 -21.84
C VAL A 901 -12.13 -23.25 -21.47
N TRP A 902 -12.42 -23.26 -20.16
CA TRP A 902 -13.73 -23.60 -19.59
C TRP A 902 -14.39 -22.30 -19.14
N ALA A 903 -15.55 -21.95 -19.70
CA ALA A 903 -16.31 -20.76 -19.30
C ALA A 903 -17.75 -21.16 -18.89
N ARG A 904 -18.24 -20.65 -17.75
CA ARG A 904 -19.58 -20.94 -17.25
C ARG A 904 -20.62 -20.04 -17.94
N ASN A 905 -21.64 -20.60 -18.58
CA ASN A 905 -22.53 -19.84 -19.47
C ASN A 905 -23.76 -19.24 -18.75
N GLY A 906 -23.62 -18.00 -18.27
CA GLY A 906 -24.71 -17.20 -17.68
C GLY A 906 -25.60 -16.46 -18.68
N ASN A 907 -26.11 -17.12 -19.73
CA ASN A 907 -26.92 -16.57 -20.85
C ASN A 907 -26.14 -15.83 -21.97
N ALA A 908 -24.89 -16.19 -22.23
CA ALA A 908 -24.17 -15.79 -23.44
C ALA A 908 -24.67 -16.57 -24.68
N THR A 909 -24.78 -15.88 -25.82
CA THR A 909 -25.24 -16.46 -27.10
C THR A 909 -24.08 -16.95 -27.97
N SER A 910 -22.88 -16.40 -27.79
CA SER A 910 -21.64 -17.03 -28.26
C SER A 910 -20.46 -16.70 -27.34
N VAL A 911 -19.48 -17.59 -27.31
CA VAL A 911 -18.17 -17.38 -26.66
C VAL A 911 -17.08 -17.62 -27.71
N LYS A 912 -16.10 -16.72 -27.75
CA LYS A 912 -15.07 -16.63 -28.79
C LYS A 912 -13.70 -16.41 -28.15
N LEU A 913 -12.73 -17.25 -28.49
CA LEU A 913 -11.38 -17.25 -27.94
C LEU A 913 -10.38 -16.82 -29.01
N ILE A 914 -9.60 -15.77 -28.76
CA ILE A 914 -8.66 -15.17 -29.73
C ILE A 914 -7.25 -15.20 -29.16
N ALA A 915 -6.31 -15.80 -29.89
CA ALA A 915 -4.90 -15.83 -29.51
C ALA A 915 -4.06 -14.88 -30.40
N ARG A 916 -3.16 -14.12 -29.78
CA ARG A 916 -2.20 -13.20 -30.43
C ARG A 916 -0.82 -13.36 -29.82
N TYR A 917 0.24 -13.15 -30.58
CA TYR A 917 1.62 -13.16 -30.07
C TYR A 917 2.37 -11.89 -30.49
N TYR A 918 3.48 -11.59 -29.81
CA TYR A 918 4.33 -10.45 -30.07
C TYR A 918 5.76 -10.89 -30.44
N ASP A 919 6.20 -10.51 -31.64
CA ASP A 919 7.57 -10.69 -32.13
C ASP A 919 8.21 -9.36 -32.57
N GLY A 920 7.84 -8.27 -31.89
CA GLY A 920 8.09 -6.89 -32.29
C GLY A 920 6.88 -6.22 -32.95
N THR A 921 5.88 -6.99 -33.35
CA THR A 921 4.55 -6.50 -33.73
C THR A 921 3.48 -7.51 -33.27
N TRP A 922 2.27 -7.05 -32.96
CA TRP A 922 1.17 -7.95 -32.62
C TRP A 922 0.66 -8.73 -33.83
N LYS A 923 0.74 -10.05 -33.77
CA LYS A 923 0.29 -10.97 -34.82
C LYS A 923 -0.80 -11.89 -34.28
N TYR A 924 -1.85 -12.05 -35.08
CA TYR A 924 -2.98 -12.95 -34.80
C TYR A 924 -2.57 -14.41 -35.06
N LEU A 925 -2.85 -15.29 -34.10
CA LEU A 925 -2.50 -16.72 -34.18
C LEU A 925 -3.69 -17.57 -34.65
N ALA A 926 -4.86 -17.38 -34.02
CA ALA A 926 -6.12 -18.05 -34.33
C ALA A 926 -7.30 -17.44 -33.57
N THR A 927 -8.51 -17.81 -33.99
CA THR A 927 -9.75 -17.71 -33.20
C THR A 927 -10.46 -19.06 -33.23
N ASP A 928 -11.13 -19.39 -32.13
CA ASP A 928 -12.13 -20.46 -32.04
C ASP A 928 -13.43 -19.88 -31.45
N SER A 929 -14.60 -20.45 -31.76
CA SER A 929 -15.90 -19.93 -31.32
C SER A 929 -17.02 -20.97 -31.37
N THR A 930 -17.79 -21.07 -30.28
CA THR A 930 -18.90 -22.01 -30.13
C THR A 930 -20.19 -21.31 -29.70
N SER A 931 -21.32 -21.80 -30.20
CA SER A 931 -22.67 -21.29 -29.91
C SER A 931 -23.54 -22.31 -29.17
N GLU A 932 -22.94 -23.18 -28.36
CA GLU A 932 -23.65 -24.24 -27.64
C GLU A 932 -24.15 -23.79 -26.27
N THR A 933 -25.40 -24.14 -25.95
CA THR A 933 -26.05 -23.85 -24.67
C THR A 933 -25.83 -25.00 -23.68
N GLY A 934 -24.74 -24.94 -22.93
CA GLY A 934 -24.44 -25.82 -21.79
C GLY A 934 -23.90 -24.99 -20.62
N GLU A 935 -23.98 -25.51 -19.38
CA GLU A 935 -23.55 -24.74 -18.19
C GLU A 935 -22.05 -24.40 -18.25
N TYR A 936 -21.23 -25.22 -18.92
CA TYR A 936 -19.84 -24.92 -19.25
C TYR A 936 -19.59 -25.11 -20.75
N VAL A 937 -18.78 -24.23 -21.32
CA VAL A 937 -18.30 -24.28 -22.71
C VAL A 937 -16.80 -24.58 -22.70
N GLU A 938 -16.36 -25.62 -23.42
CA GLU A 938 -14.95 -25.95 -23.65
C GLU A 938 -14.50 -25.47 -25.04
N LEU A 939 -13.62 -24.47 -25.10
CA LEU A 939 -12.98 -24.00 -26.34
C LEU A 939 -11.56 -24.55 -26.47
N THR A 940 -11.22 -25.17 -27.60
CA THR A 940 -9.97 -25.93 -27.78
C THR A 940 -9.16 -25.46 -28.98
N LEU A 941 -8.16 -24.60 -28.72
CA LEU A 941 -7.19 -24.16 -29.74
C LEU A 941 -6.20 -25.29 -30.08
N LEU A 942 -6.58 -26.14 -31.01
CA LEU A 942 -5.78 -27.29 -31.47
C LEU A 942 -4.54 -26.88 -32.26
N ARG A 943 -3.37 -27.11 -31.65
CA ARG A 943 -2.03 -27.23 -32.27
C ARG A 943 -1.71 -26.16 -33.33
N LYS A 944 -1.42 -24.94 -32.88
CA LYS A 944 -0.72 -23.92 -33.69
C LYS A 944 0.73 -23.78 -33.21
N SER A 945 1.67 -23.76 -34.14
CA SER A 945 3.09 -23.48 -33.87
C SER A 945 3.29 -22.00 -33.57
N VAL A 946 3.76 -21.68 -32.36
CA VAL A 946 4.20 -20.33 -32.02
C VAL A 946 5.64 -20.13 -32.54
N PRO A 947 5.96 -19.02 -33.24
CA PRO A 947 7.32 -18.78 -33.73
C PRO A 947 8.36 -18.71 -32.61
N ALA A 948 9.53 -19.29 -32.86
CA ALA A 948 10.67 -19.18 -31.96
C ALA A 948 11.09 -17.70 -31.80
N GLY A 949 11.41 -17.30 -30.56
CA GLY A 949 11.69 -15.90 -30.23
C GLY A 949 10.47 -15.07 -29.79
N THR A 950 9.26 -15.63 -29.82
CA THR A 950 8.08 -15.01 -29.18
C THR A 950 8.33 -14.82 -27.68
N THR A 951 8.25 -13.59 -27.19
CA THR A 951 8.43 -13.26 -25.76
C THR A 951 7.12 -13.07 -25.01
N LYS A 952 6.03 -12.67 -25.70
CA LYS A 952 4.69 -12.47 -25.12
C LYS A 952 3.60 -13.13 -25.97
N LEU A 953 2.66 -13.76 -25.29
CA LEU A 953 1.40 -14.26 -25.82
C LEU A 953 0.23 -13.53 -25.11
N ILE A 954 -0.80 -13.16 -25.85
CA ILE A 954 -2.07 -12.65 -25.32
C ILE A 954 -3.21 -13.54 -25.77
N ILE A 955 -4.10 -13.82 -24.84
CA ILE A 955 -5.36 -14.53 -25.07
C ILE A 955 -6.49 -13.57 -24.68
N ASP A 956 -7.30 -13.17 -25.66
CA ASP A 956 -8.54 -12.41 -25.46
C ASP A 956 -9.73 -13.38 -25.52
N LEU A 957 -10.65 -13.28 -24.56
CA LEU A 957 -11.95 -13.96 -24.59
C LEU A 957 -13.05 -12.91 -24.83
N GLU A 958 -13.80 -13.06 -25.91
CA GLU A 958 -14.97 -12.25 -26.23
C GLU A 958 -16.25 -13.06 -25.93
N VAL A 959 -17.18 -12.43 -25.23
CA VAL A 959 -18.48 -13.01 -24.84
C VAL A 959 -19.60 -12.11 -25.38
N GLU A 960 -20.52 -12.70 -26.17
CA GLU A 960 -21.60 -11.97 -26.82
C GLU A 960 -22.94 -12.28 -26.14
N GLY A 961 -23.64 -11.24 -25.68
CA GLY A 961 -24.88 -11.36 -24.91
C GLY A 961 -26.09 -10.66 -25.53
N SER A 962 -27.28 -11.19 -25.26
CA SER A 962 -28.56 -10.53 -25.55
C SER A 962 -28.68 -9.23 -24.76
N ALA A 963 -29.30 -8.20 -25.34
CA ALA A 963 -29.57 -6.94 -24.64
C ALA A 963 -30.39 -7.19 -23.38
N GLY A 964 -29.93 -6.70 -22.23
CA GLY A 964 -30.56 -6.92 -20.91
C GLY A 964 -30.09 -8.17 -20.15
N GLN A 965 -29.19 -8.99 -20.70
CA GLN A 965 -28.56 -10.11 -19.99
C GLN A 965 -27.07 -9.86 -19.76
N TYR A 966 -26.61 -10.06 -18.52
CA TYR A 966 -25.21 -9.92 -18.12
C TYR A 966 -24.53 -11.29 -18.05
N GLY A 967 -23.64 -11.57 -19.00
CA GLY A 967 -22.75 -12.74 -18.94
C GLY A 967 -21.53 -12.44 -18.07
N TYR A 968 -21.30 -13.26 -17.05
CA TYR A 968 -20.09 -13.24 -16.22
C TYR A 968 -19.27 -14.51 -16.50
N VAL A 969 -17.93 -14.39 -16.43
CA VAL A 969 -17.01 -15.53 -16.56
C VAL A 969 -16.51 -15.88 -15.16
N ASP A 970 -16.95 -17.04 -14.65
CA ASP A 970 -16.80 -17.47 -13.24
C ASP A 970 -15.39 -18.06 -12.95
N ASP A 971 -14.77 -18.68 -13.95
CA ASP A 971 -13.49 -19.39 -13.88
C ASP A 971 -12.83 -19.38 -15.29
N VAL A 972 -11.51 -19.49 -15.37
CA VAL A 972 -10.73 -19.66 -16.62
C VAL A 972 -9.56 -20.59 -16.34
N LYS A 973 -9.69 -21.85 -16.78
CA LYS A 973 -8.62 -22.86 -16.66
C LYS A 973 -7.72 -22.84 -17.90
N VAL A 974 -6.46 -23.19 -17.67
CA VAL A 974 -5.42 -23.39 -18.70
C VAL A 974 -4.56 -24.58 -18.26
N SER A 975 -4.25 -25.49 -19.18
CA SER A 975 -3.31 -26.59 -18.95
C SER A 975 -2.34 -26.73 -20.13
N SER A 976 -1.08 -27.07 -19.82
CA SER A 976 -0.04 -27.41 -20.80
C SER A 976 0.28 -28.90 -20.72
N PRO A 977 0.43 -29.62 -21.85
CA PRO A 977 0.92 -31.00 -21.85
C PRO A 977 2.45 -31.09 -21.74
N ASP A 978 3.17 -29.97 -21.82
CA ASP A 978 4.63 -29.90 -21.81
C ASP A 978 5.13 -29.39 -20.45
N SER A 979 5.89 -30.22 -19.74
CA SER A 979 6.32 -30.01 -18.34
C SER A 979 7.52 -29.06 -18.19
N SER A 980 8.03 -28.50 -19.29
CA SER A 980 9.21 -27.64 -19.32
C SER A 980 8.93 -26.14 -19.12
N VAL A 981 7.65 -25.73 -19.04
CA VAL A 981 7.24 -24.32 -19.05
C VAL A 981 6.92 -23.80 -17.65
N VAL A 982 7.72 -22.85 -17.15
CA VAL A 982 7.45 -22.13 -15.89
C VAL A 982 6.64 -20.86 -16.17
N ILE A 983 5.40 -20.82 -15.69
CA ILE A 983 4.56 -19.60 -15.70
C ILE A 983 5.06 -18.68 -14.57
N LYS A 984 5.69 -17.54 -14.92
CA LYS A 984 6.43 -16.71 -13.95
C LYS A 984 5.64 -15.58 -13.28
N GLN A 985 4.56 -15.08 -13.89
CA GLN A 985 3.78 -13.98 -13.31
C GLN A 985 2.34 -13.99 -13.79
N ILE A 986 1.41 -13.57 -12.92
CA ILE A 986 0.00 -13.31 -13.22
C ILE A 986 -0.30 -11.89 -12.76
N ASN A 987 -0.66 -11.00 -13.69
CA ASN A 987 -1.01 -9.61 -13.39
C ASN A 987 -2.49 -9.35 -13.71
N GLY A 988 -3.30 -9.14 -12.68
CA GLY A 988 -4.71 -8.77 -12.81
C GLY A 988 -5.25 -8.16 -11.51
N THR A 989 -6.08 -7.12 -11.61
CA THR A 989 -6.71 -6.44 -10.48
C THR A 989 -8.20 -6.21 -10.74
N THR A 990 -8.98 -7.25 -10.48
CA THR A 990 -10.45 -7.26 -10.45
C THR A 990 -10.89 -7.99 -9.18
N LYS A 991 -11.87 -7.45 -8.45
CA LYS A 991 -12.06 -7.78 -7.02
C LYS A 991 -12.59 -9.20 -6.72
N ASP A 992 -13.21 -9.86 -7.70
CA ASP A 992 -13.99 -11.08 -7.47
C ASP A 992 -13.59 -12.24 -8.41
N PHE A 993 -12.38 -12.78 -8.23
CA PHE A 993 -11.94 -14.03 -8.86
C PHE A 993 -11.20 -14.93 -7.84
N LYS A 994 -11.51 -16.24 -7.84
CA LYS A 994 -10.81 -17.25 -7.03
C LYS A 994 -10.17 -18.31 -7.93
N VAL A 995 -8.88 -18.18 -8.19
CA VAL A 995 -8.11 -19.16 -8.96
C VAL A 995 -7.64 -20.30 -8.05
N ARG A 996 -7.80 -21.56 -8.49
CA ARG A 996 -7.10 -22.73 -7.93
C ARG A 996 -6.33 -23.43 -9.05
N ALA A 997 -5.02 -23.48 -8.95
CA ALA A 997 -4.19 -24.33 -9.80
C ALA A 997 -4.17 -25.77 -9.23
N PHE A 998 -4.24 -26.75 -10.12
CA PHE A 998 -3.95 -28.16 -9.82
C PHE A 998 -3.02 -28.72 -10.90
N LEU A 999 -1.93 -29.35 -10.48
CA LEU A 999 -1.08 -30.17 -11.34
C LEU A 999 -1.61 -31.61 -11.31
N GLU A 1000 -2.46 -31.95 -12.27
CA GLU A 1000 -2.94 -33.33 -12.45
C GLU A 1000 -2.02 -34.08 -13.41
N GLN A 1001 -1.24 -35.02 -12.88
CA GLN A 1001 -0.29 -35.81 -13.67
C GLN A 1001 -1.04 -36.94 -14.40
N ALA A 1002 -1.38 -36.72 -15.67
CA ALA A 1002 -1.92 -37.76 -16.54
C ALA A 1002 -0.90 -38.90 -16.68
N GLY A 1003 -1.23 -40.08 -16.16
CA GLY A 1003 -0.25 -41.10 -15.83
C GLY A 1003 0.26 -41.96 -16.99
N SER A 1004 1.59 -41.99 -17.13
CA SER A 1004 2.38 -43.19 -17.41
C SER A 1004 3.75 -43.09 -16.75
#